data_AF-A0A1F6VKV1-F1
#
_entry.id   AF-A0A1F6VKV1-F1
#
_cell.length_a   1.000
_cell.length_b   1.000
_cell.length_c   1.000
_cell.angle_alpha   90.00
_cell.angle_beta   90.00
_cell.angle_gamma   90.00
#
_symmetry.space_group_name_H-M   'P 1'
#
loop_
_entity.id
_entity.type
_entity.pdbx_description
1 polymer ?
#
loop_
_entity_poly.entity_id
_entity_poly.type
_entity_poly.pdbx_seq_one_letter_code
_entity_poly.pdbx_strand_id
1 'polypeptide(L)'
;MASKFKDLYLKLNIAQKEAVDFIEGPVMVVAGPGTGKTQVLTLRIANILQKTDTAPENVLAITFTESGVASMRKRLVEIIGAIAYRVAIKTFHGFCNDIIKNYPEEFPRIIGSRQITEIDQIAVLEELIDSLPLDILRPFGDRFLYVRDILSSINELKREGISPEEFTEIVEKEKNNFKKIPDLYHERGAHKGKMKGDYQKLEKQIKKNTELVLLYSEYEKTLEKKKIYDYGDMIMVVLDKLSKTADKRGLNPPSPKATDGRGADQRGNNSDLLLMLQEEYQYVLVDEHQDTNNAQNKIIELLMSYHENPNIFVVGDEKQAIFRFQGASLENFLYFKKLYPDAKLITLTENYRSTQKILDSAHSLINADERGSNADKRGLIARTNYEEKPVHAAAFANQDAENYFLAQDIKLKLAGVGTDPTPAEEIAILYRDNRDAFSIARMLEKFGIPYVIESDQNLFSDQDVQKIIILLKAINNYGEDEYLAPALHLDFLSIPPLEVYKLLRRSHEEKTSLYELLKSKFGKTPGVKDVPTPGVEENFDFRELAKKFSKWARLAKNENLLKVFETVFEESGMLRYLMEKGNIAERFETINAFFDEMKGLAESNPKAMLADFFKYLETIEKHNLNIKKRGLPRAGSSGRVRLMTVHRSKGLEFDYIYIAGAYDGHFGGRRSLNRLPLLAGVYFQKNL
;
A
#
# COMPACT_ATOMS: atom_id res chain seq x y z
N MET A 1 -1.38 18.03 33.64
CA MET A 1 -2.19 16.85 33.27
C MET A 1 -3.68 17.07 33.54
N ALA A 2 -4.09 17.48 34.74
CA ALA A 2 -5.50 17.45 35.18
C ALA A 2 -6.51 18.35 34.44
N SER A 3 -6.14 19.54 33.92
CA SER A 3 -7.13 20.46 33.32
C SER A 3 -7.68 19.96 31.98
N LYS A 4 -6.81 19.72 30.99
CA LYS A 4 -7.23 19.35 29.63
C LYS A 4 -7.86 17.96 29.54
N PHE A 5 -7.36 17.00 30.35
CA PHE A 5 -8.03 15.71 30.51
C PHE A 5 -9.47 15.87 31.00
N LYS A 6 -9.67 16.64 32.09
CA LYS A 6 -11.00 16.87 32.66
C LYS A 6 -11.95 17.54 31.67
N ASP A 7 -11.47 18.55 30.94
CA ASP A 7 -12.26 19.26 29.94
C ASP A 7 -12.75 18.35 28.80
N LEU A 8 -11.88 17.46 28.31
CA LEU A 8 -12.22 16.49 27.27
C LEU A 8 -13.09 15.34 27.79
N TYR A 9 -12.82 14.86 29.00
CA TYR A 9 -13.59 13.80 29.66
C TYR A 9 -15.03 14.24 29.95
N LEU A 10 -15.25 15.50 30.34
CA LEU A 10 -16.60 16.03 30.58
C LEU A 10 -17.47 16.05 29.32
N LYS A 11 -16.86 16.14 28.13
CA LYS A 11 -17.56 16.10 26.83
C LYS A 11 -17.96 14.70 26.40
N LEU A 12 -17.45 13.65 27.04
CA LEU A 12 -17.76 12.27 26.69
C LEU A 12 -19.19 11.90 27.11
N ASN A 13 -19.87 11.13 26.27
CA ASN A 13 -21.13 10.49 26.63
C ASN A 13 -20.92 9.31 27.60
N ILE A 14 -22.02 8.71 28.07
CA ILE A 14 -21.97 7.64 29.08
C ILE A 14 -21.17 6.43 28.58
N ALA A 15 -21.39 5.97 27.35
CA ALA A 15 -20.70 4.81 26.79
C ALA A 15 -19.20 5.08 26.56
N GLN A 16 -18.84 6.28 26.11
CA GLN A 16 -17.45 6.70 25.97
C GLN A 16 -16.74 6.80 27.32
N LYS A 17 -17.42 7.30 28.37
CA LYS A 17 -16.88 7.32 29.74
C LYS A 17 -16.66 5.90 30.27
N GLU A 18 -17.64 5.01 30.09
CA GLU A 18 -17.50 3.59 30.44
C GLU A 18 -16.27 2.96 29.77
N ALA A 19 -16.04 3.26 28.49
CA ALA A 19 -14.86 2.78 27.75
C ALA A 19 -13.54 3.39 28.22
N VAL A 20 -13.54 4.60 28.81
CA VAL A 20 -12.35 5.22 29.39
C VAL A 20 -12.09 4.75 30.83
N ASP A 21 -13.14 4.48 31.60
CA ASP A 21 -13.07 4.22 33.04
C ASP A 21 -12.87 2.75 33.38
N PHE A 22 -13.32 1.82 32.53
CA PHE A 22 -13.14 0.39 32.75
C PHE A 22 -11.71 -0.04 32.41
N ILE A 23 -10.74 0.22 33.30
CA ILE A 23 -9.30 0.07 33.03
C ILE A 23 -8.84 -1.40 32.96
N GLU A 24 -9.29 -2.23 33.90
CA GLU A 24 -8.83 -3.63 34.05
C GLU A 24 -9.67 -4.62 33.24
N GLY A 25 -9.03 -5.66 32.72
CA GLY A 25 -9.62 -6.75 31.96
C GLY A 25 -9.86 -6.44 30.47
N PRO A 26 -10.35 -7.44 29.70
CA PRO A 26 -10.56 -7.35 28.27
C PRO A 26 -11.79 -6.51 27.96
N VAL A 27 -11.64 -5.57 27.04
CA VAL A 27 -12.71 -4.68 26.58
C VAL A 27 -12.77 -4.66 25.06
N MET A 28 -13.97 -4.85 24.53
CA MET A 28 -14.27 -4.67 23.11
C MET A 28 -15.19 -3.46 22.94
N VAL A 29 -14.71 -2.45 22.21
CA VAL A 29 -15.52 -1.30 21.83
C VAL A 29 -15.95 -1.44 20.36
N VAL A 30 -17.24 -1.60 20.16
CA VAL A 30 -17.86 -1.56 18.83
C VAL A 30 -18.23 -0.10 18.53
N ALA A 31 -17.53 0.49 17.59
CA ALA A 31 -17.62 1.92 17.33
C ALA A 31 -17.70 2.19 15.84
N GLY A 32 -18.84 2.74 15.41
CA GLY A 32 -19.03 3.17 14.02
C GLY A 32 -18.14 4.37 13.63
N PRO A 33 -18.20 4.82 12.37
CA PRO A 33 -17.44 5.97 11.90
C PRO A 33 -17.87 7.22 12.68
N GLY A 34 -16.93 8.11 12.99
CA GLY A 34 -17.25 9.40 13.63
C GLY A 34 -17.76 9.32 15.09
N THR A 35 -17.65 8.18 15.75
CA THR A 35 -18.12 7.97 17.15
C THR A 35 -17.10 8.38 18.22
N GLY A 36 -15.93 8.87 17.81
CA GLY A 36 -14.88 9.32 18.74
C GLY A 36 -13.86 8.24 19.16
N LYS A 37 -13.69 7.15 18.38
CA LYS A 37 -12.72 6.06 18.62
C LYS A 37 -11.36 6.54 19.16
N THR A 38 -10.68 7.40 18.41
CA THR A 38 -9.35 7.91 18.76
C THR A 38 -9.37 8.78 20.04
N GLN A 39 -10.47 9.49 20.30
CA GLN A 39 -10.61 10.28 21.54
C GLN A 39 -10.77 9.36 22.76
N VAL A 40 -11.55 8.29 22.64
CA VAL A 40 -11.69 7.27 23.69
C VAL A 40 -10.35 6.61 23.97
N LEU A 41 -9.62 6.16 22.95
CA LEU A 41 -8.30 5.55 23.10
C LEU A 41 -7.30 6.47 23.82
N THR A 42 -7.18 7.73 23.38
CA THR A 42 -6.22 8.69 23.97
C THR A 42 -6.58 9.09 25.40
N LEU A 43 -7.87 9.27 25.71
CA LEU A 43 -8.31 9.54 27.08
C LEU A 43 -8.17 8.31 27.97
N ARG A 44 -8.39 7.10 27.45
CA ARG A 44 -8.15 5.86 28.19
C ARG A 44 -6.69 5.72 28.59
N ILE A 45 -5.74 5.94 27.67
CA ILE A 45 -4.30 5.92 28.00
C ILE A 45 -3.98 6.93 29.10
N ALA A 46 -4.49 8.17 28.96
CA ALA A 46 -4.29 9.19 29.99
C ALA A 46 -4.91 8.79 31.34
N ASN A 47 -6.06 8.13 31.34
CA ASN A 47 -6.75 7.67 32.55
C ASN A 47 -6.00 6.52 33.22
N ILE A 48 -5.47 5.55 32.46
CA ILE A 48 -4.60 4.48 32.96
C ILE A 48 -3.43 5.10 33.74
N LEU A 49 -2.66 5.97 33.09
CA LEU A 49 -1.50 6.63 33.71
C LEU A 49 -1.85 7.56 34.90
N GLN A 50 -3.12 7.97 35.02
CA GLN A 50 -3.58 8.79 36.14
C GLN A 50 -4.08 7.94 37.32
N LYS A 51 -4.63 6.75 37.05
CA LYS A 51 -5.32 5.91 38.04
C LYS A 51 -4.48 4.74 38.54
N THR A 52 -3.46 4.34 37.78
CA THR A 52 -2.57 3.23 38.10
C THR A 52 -1.14 3.74 38.29
N ASP A 53 -0.30 2.92 38.92
CA ASP A 53 1.15 3.17 39.04
C ASP A 53 1.93 2.72 37.79
N THR A 54 1.24 2.50 36.67
CA THR A 54 1.81 2.00 35.42
C THR A 54 2.69 3.06 34.77
N ALA A 55 3.92 2.66 34.43
CA ALA A 55 4.82 3.51 33.68
C ALA A 55 4.31 3.72 32.24
N PRO A 56 4.52 4.89 31.61
CA PRO A 56 4.11 5.16 30.23
C PRO A 56 4.63 4.13 29.21
N GLU A 57 5.83 3.61 29.41
CA GLU A 57 6.44 2.57 28.57
C GLU A 57 5.65 1.27 28.57
N ASN A 58 4.94 0.99 29.66
CA ASN A 58 4.20 -0.25 29.85
C ASN A 58 2.81 -0.24 29.19
N VAL A 59 2.50 0.82 28.42
CA VAL A 59 1.28 0.96 27.64
C VAL A 59 1.62 0.90 26.15
N LEU A 60 1.14 -0.14 25.48
CA LEU A 60 1.27 -0.34 24.04
C LEU A 60 -0.04 0.04 23.33
N ALA A 61 0.04 0.96 22.38
CA ALA A 61 -1.07 1.34 21.52
C ALA A 61 -0.73 1.05 20.05
N ILE A 62 -1.43 0.08 19.47
CA ILE A 62 -1.26 -0.35 18.09
C ILE A 62 -2.30 0.32 17.20
N THR A 63 -1.84 0.86 16.07
CA THR A 63 -2.70 1.45 15.03
C THR A 63 -2.38 0.84 13.66
N PHE A 64 -3.32 0.88 12.71
CA PHE A 64 -3.10 0.30 11.39
C PHE A 64 -2.19 1.14 10.47
N THR A 65 -2.13 2.46 10.67
CA THR A 65 -1.39 3.38 9.77
C THR A 65 -0.48 4.31 10.54
N GLU A 66 0.62 4.73 9.90
CA GLU A 66 1.52 5.77 10.43
C GLU A 66 0.80 7.10 10.69
N SER A 67 -0.22 7.42 9.88
CA SER A 67 -1.07 8.59 10.11
C SER A 67 -1.89 8.48 11.40
N GLY A 68 -2.32 7.25 11.75
CA GLY A 68 -2.98 6.92 13.00
C GLY A 68 -2.04 7.12 14.20
N VAL A 69 -0.81 6.62 14.11
CA VAL A 69 0.25 6.85 15.11
C VAL A 69 0.46 8.35 15.35
N ALA A 70 0.69 9.12 14.28
CA ALA A 70 0.94 10.55 14.38
C ALA A 70 -0.24 11.32 14.98
N SER A 71 -1.47 10.99 14.57
CA SER A 71 -2.70 11.61 15.07
C SER A 71 -2.92 11.29 16.56
N MET A 72 -2.82 10.02 16.95
CA MET A 72 -2.96 9.57 18.33
C MET A 72 -1.90 10.20 19.23
N ARG A 73 -0.63 10.22 18.79
CA ARG A 73 0.48 10.84 19.51
C ARG A 73 0.26 12.34 19.70
N LYS A 74 -0.12 13.07 18.65
CA LYS A 74 -0.43 14.52 18.75
C LYS A 74 -1.52 14.78 19.80
N ARG A 75 -2.62 14.03 19.75
CA ARG A 75 -3.72 14.14 20.71
C ARG A 75 -3.29 13.80 22.13
N LEU A 76 -2.49 12.74 22.32
CA LEU A 76 -2.02 12.36 23.64
C LEU A 76 -1.06 13.40 24.22
N VAL A 77 -0.15 13.97 23.43
CA VAL A 77 0.73 15.09 23.83
C VAL A 77 -0.10 16.29 24.32
N GLU A 78 -1.22 16.58 23.66
CA GLU A 78 -2.11 17.64 24.10
C GLU A 78 -2.76 17.37 25.47
N ILE A 79 -2.90 16.12 25.89
CA ILE A 79 -3.54 15.73 27.16
C ILE A 79 -2.51 15.62 28.29
N ILE A 80 -1.42 14.86 28.06
CA ILE A 80 -0.44 14.49 29.09
C ILE A 80 0.96 15.10 28.87
N GLY A 81 1.15 15.93 27.85
CA GLY A 81 2.41 16.64 27.57
C GLY A 81 3.51 15.70 27.07
N ALA A 82 4.76 16.00 27.44
CA ALA A 82 5.94 15.25 26.98
C ALA A 82 5.93 13.76 27.36
N ILE A 83 5.19 13.37 28.39
CA ILE A 83 5.03 11.98 28.83
C ILE A 83 4.46 11.11 27.70
N ALA A 84 3.62 11.68 26.81
CA ALA A 84 3.06 10.97 25.66
C ALA A 84 4.12 10.39 24.72
N TYR A 85 5.35 10.93 24.70
CA TYR A 85 6.41 10.38 23.86
C TYR A 85 6.98 9.06 24.38
N ARG A 86 6.83 8.79 25.69
CA ARG A 86 7.24 7.55 26.36
C ARG A 86 6.24 6.40 26.15
N VAL A 87 4.99 6.71 25.77
CA VAL A 87 4.00 5.68 25.43
C VAL A 87 4.34 5.05 24.08
N ALA A 88 4.29 3.72 24.04
CA ALA A 88 4.56 2.93 22.84
C ALA A 88 3.36 2.99 21.88
N ILE A 89 3.22 4.10 21.14
CA ILE A 89 2.24 4.22 20.04
C ILE A 89 2.92 3.84 18.72
N LYS A 90 2.50 2.73 18.10
CA LYS A 90 3.16 2.10 16.95
C LYS A 90 2.16 1.54 15.94
N THR A 91 2.63 1.26 14.73
CA THR A 91 1.97 0.29 13.83
C THR A 91 2.44 -1.12 14.17
N PHE A 92 1.72 -2.17 13.74
CA PHE A 92 2.21 -3.56 13.92
C PHE A 92 3.63 -3.75 13.38
N HIS A 93 3.90 -3.19 12.21
CA HIS A 93 5.22 -3.27 11.58
C HIS A 93 6.27 -2.47 12.36
N GLY A 94 5.92 -1.26 12.81
CA GLY A 94 6.79 -0.48 13.70
C GLY A 94 7.12 -1.21 15.00
N PHE A 95 6.13 -1.90 15.58
CA PHE A 95 6.30 -2.70 16.79
C PHE A 95 7.20 -3.92 16.56
N CYS A 96 6.96 -4.73 15.54
CA CYS A 96 7.82 -5.88 15.22
C CYS A 96 9.25 -5.44 14.89
N ASN A 97 9.42 -4.34 14.17
CA ASN A 97 10.73 -3.77 13.87
C ASN A 97 11.47 -3.33 15.14
N ASP A 98 10.77 -2.72 16.10
CA ASP A 98 11.37 -2.34 17.39
C ASP A 98 11.80 -3.57 18.19
N ILE A 99 10.97 -4.62 18.24
CA ILE A 99 11.36 -5.90 18.86
C ILE A 99 12.64 -6.45 18.22
N ILE A 100 12.70 -6.50 16.88
CA ILE A 100 13.87 -7.01 16.16
C ILE A 100 15.12 -6.16 16.43
N LYS A 101 14.96 -4.84 16.51
CA LYS A 101 16.09 -3.92 16.76
C LYS A 101 16.58 -3.97 18.20
N ASN A 102 15.69 -4.14 19.17
CA ASN A 102 16.02 -4.15 20.59
C ASN A 102 16.58 -5.51 21.04
N TYR A 103 16.18 -6.60 20.37
CA TYR A 103 16.61 -7.96 20.66
C TYR A 103 17.18 -8.64 19.41
N PRO A 104 18.19 -8.06 18.74
CA PRO A 104 18.68 -8.55 17.46
C PRO A 104 19.08 -10.01 17.54
N GLU A 105 19.79 -10.42 18.59
CA GLU A 105 20.27 -11.79 18.83
C GLU A 105 19.18 -12.87 18.77
N GLU A 106 17.91 -12.50 18.95
CA GLU A 106 16.76 -13.39 18.87
C GLU A 106 16.28 -13.64 17.44
N PHE A 107 16.74 -12.84 16.48
CA PHE A 107 16.31 -12.82 15.09
C PHE A 107 17.47 -12.96 14.09
N PRO A 108 18.28 -14.03 14.18
CA PRO A 108 19.46 -14.20 13.32
C PRO A 108 19.13 -14.24 11.82
N ARG A 109 17.89 -14.60 11.45
CA ARG A 109 17.40 -14.56 10.07
C ARG A 109 17.33 -13.13 9.50
N ILE A 110 16.99 -12.15 10.34
CA ILE A 110 16.81 -10.75 9.92
C ILE A 110 18.07 -9.92 10.16
N ILE A 111 18.84 -10.19 11.23
CA ILE A 111 20.08 -9.44 11.48
C ILE A 111 21.01 -9.53 10.28
N GLY A 112 21.41 -8.37 9.75
CA GLY A 112 22.34 -8.28 8.62
C GLY A 112 21.73 -8.71 7.27
N SER A 113 20.42 -8.99 7.25
CA SER A 113 19.65 -9.18 6.02
C SER A 113 19.09 -7.85 5.53
N ARG A 114 18.87 -7.74 4.22
CA ARG A 114 18.32 -6.54 3.58
C ARG A 114 16.85 -6.71 3.23
N GLN A 115 16.01 -5.72 3.55
CA GLN A 115 14.62 -5.73 3.10
C GLN A 115 14.53 -5.58 1.58
N ILE A 116 13.65 -6.34 0.94
CA ILE A 116 13.42 -6.30 -0.51
C ILE A 116 12.07 -5.71 -0.89
N THR A 117 12.05 -5.06 -2.07
CA THR A 117 10.86 -4.45 -2.66
C THR A 117 9.98 -5.49 -3.35
N GLU A 118 8.75 -5.13 -3.74
CA GLU A 118 7.88 -6.02 -4.54
C GLU A 118 8.54 -6.42 -5.87
N ILE A 119 9.36 -5.54 -6.45
CA ILE A 119 10.09 -5.79 -7.71
C ILE A 119 11.15 -6.87 -7.51
N ASP A 120 11.91 -6.77 -6.42
CA ASP A 120 12.90 -7.77 -6.05
C ASP A 120 12.23 -9.13 -5.79
N GLN A 121 11.05 -9.15 -5.13
CA GLN A 121 10.28 -10.37 -4.88
C GLN A 121 9.84 -11.04 -6.19
N ILE A 122 9.34 -10.23 -7.14
CA ILE A 122 8.99 -10.68 -8.49
C ILE A 122 10.21 -11.28 -9.20
N ALA A 123 11.37 -10.63 -9.14
CA ALA A 123 12.60 -11.14 -9.76
C ALA A 123 13.03 -12.49 -9.18
N VAL A 124 12.93 -12.67 -7.86
CA VAL A 124 13.17 -13.96 -7.19
C VAL A 124 12.18 -15.02 -7.66
N LEU A 125 10.89 -14.68 -7.77
CA LEU A 125 9.87 -15.62 -8.23
C LEU A 125 10.06 -16.01 -9.70
N GLU A 126 10.47 -15.09 -10.58
CA GLU A 126 10.78 -15.39 -11.98
C GLU A 126 11.94 -16.41 -12.08
N GLU A 127 13.01 -16.22 -11.30
CA GLU A 127 14.14 -17.17 -11.21
C GLU A 127 13.67 -18.57 -10.73
N LEU A 128 12.79 -18.60 -9.72
CA LEU A 128 12.25 -19.84 -9.17
C LEU A 128 11.34 -20.57 -10.15
N ILE A 129 10.48 -19.86 -10.88
CA ILE A 129 9.59 -20.46 -11.88
C ILE A 129 10.40 -21.09 -13.02
N ASP A 130 11.50 -20.47 -13.44
CA ASP A 130 12.37 -21.05 -14.47
C ASP A 130 13.14 -22.28 -13.96
N SER A 131 13.56 -22.28 -12.70
CA SER A 131 14.38 -23.37 -12.12
C SER A 131 13.58 -24.59 -11.64
N LEU A 132 12.33 -24.40 -11.20
CA LEU A 132 11.53 -25.45 -10.59
C LEU A 132 10.72 -26.27 -11.62
N PRO A 133 10.43 -27.54 -11.32
CA PRO A 133 9.63 -28.41 -12.20
C PRO A 133 8.12 -28.11 -12.04
N LEU A 134 7.69 -26.94 -12.52
CA LEU A 134 6.29 -26.51 -12.53
C LEU A 134 5.59 -26.87 -13.84
N ASP A 135 4.33 -27.31 -13.75
CA ASP A 135 3.47 -27.65 -14.89
C ASP A 135 2.31 -26.65 -15.02
N ILE A 136 1.50 -26.48 -13.96
CA ILE A 136 0.28 -25.66 -14.03
C ILE A 136 0.56 -24.17 -13.81
N LEU A 137 1.48 -23.84 -12.89
CA LEU A 137 1.87 -22.47 -12.58
C LEU A 137 2.89 -21.88 -13.57
N ARG A 138 3.37 -22.68 -14.53
CA ARG A 138 4.24 -22.24 -15.63
C ARG A 138 3.67 -22.64 -17.00
N PRO A 139 2.61 -21.97 -17.48
CA PRO A 139 1.98 -22.33 -18.74
C PRO A 139 2.89 -22.02 -19.94
N PHE A 140 2.82 -22.87 -20.98
CA PHE A 140 3.71 -22.82 -22.15
C PHE A 140 3.71 -21.47 -22.89
N GLY A 141 2.55 -20.80 -22.99
CA GLY A 141 2.40 -19.55 -23.76
C GLY A 141 2.91 -18.30 -23.05
N ASP A 142 2.88 -18.29 -21.72
CA ASP A 142 3.41 -17.19 -20.90
C ASP A 142 3.87 -17.77 -19.56
N ARG A 143 5.18 -18.00 -19.45
CA ARG A 143 5.79 -18.66 -18.29
C ARG A 143 5.58 -17.86 -17.00
N PHE A 144 5.38 -16.54 -17.10
CA PHE A 144 5.27 -15.63 -15.96
C PHE A 144 3.84 -15.17 -15.69
N LEU A 145 2.85 -15.77 -16.37
CA LEU A 145 1.43 -15.43 -16.27
C LEU A 145 0.92 -15.36 -14.83
N TYR A 146 1.42 -16.25 -13.97
CA TYR A 146 0.98 -16.41 -12.58
C TYR A 146 1.87 -15.71 -11.54
N VAL A 147 2.97 -15.04 -11.93
CA VAL A 147 3.94 -14.47 -10.97
C VAL A 147 3.27 -13.57 -9.93
N ARG A 148 2.38 -12.68 -10.35
CA ARG A 148 1.66 -11.81 -9.41
C ARG A 148 0.61 -12.52 -8.58
N ASP A 149 -0.08 -13.50 -9.17
CA ASP A 149 -1.04 -14.32 -8.45
C ASP A 149 -0.31 -15.12 -7.33
N ILE A 150 0.85 -15.70 -7.64
CA ILE A 150 1.73 -16.41 -6.70
C ILE A 150 2.19 -15.47 -5.59
N LEU A 151 2.72 -14.30 -5.94
CA LEU A 151 3.17 -13.32 -4.96
C LEU A 151 2.03 -12.87 -4.04
N SER A 152 0.86 -12.58 -4.61
CA SER A 152 -0.34 -12.24 -3.84
C SER A 152 -0.76 -13.39 -2.91
N SER A 153 -0.70 -14.64 -3.36
CA SER A 153 -1.02 -15.81 -2.53
C SER A 153 0.00 -16.02 -1.40
N ILE A 154 1.31 -15.86 -1.66
CA ILE A 154 2.35 -15.95 -0.63
C ILE A 154 2.15 -14.85 0.41
N ASN A 155 1.91 -13.61 -0.02
CA ASN A 155 1.63 -12.50 0.89
C ASN A 155 0.38 -12.76 1.73
N GLU A 156 -0.66 -13.35 1.16
CA GLU A 156 -1.86 -13.71 1.93
C GLU A 156 -1.57 -14.84 2.94
N LEU A 157 -0.79 -15.86 2.57
CA LEU A 157 -0.36 -16.92 3.51
C LEU A 157 0.43 -16.32 4.69
N LYS A 158 1.36 -15.39 4.44
CA LYS A 158 2.08 -14.67 5.49
C LYS A 158 1.16 -13.82 6.36
N ARG A 159 0.18 -13.12 5.77
CA ARG A 159 -0.83 -12.35 6.52
C ARG A 159 -1.69 -13.24 7.41
N GLU A 160 -1.99 -14.46 6.97
CA GLU A 160 -2.71 -15.45 7.76
C GLU A 160 -1.83 -16.17 8.79
N GLY A 161 -0.53 -15.87 8.80
CA GLY A 161 0.41 -16.43 9.76
C GLY A 161 0.67 -17.90 9.50
N ILE A 162 0.75 -18.30 8.23
CA ILE A 162 0.94 -19.68 7.77
C ILE A 162 2.35 -19.85 7.19
N SER A 163 3.12 -20.72 7.82
CA SER A 163 4.43 -21.18 7.34
C SER A 163 4.32 -22.13 6.14
N PRO A 164 5.40 -22.31 5.34
CA PRO A 164 5.43 -23.32 4.28
C PRO A 164 5.07 -24.73 4.76
N GLU A 165 5.47 -25.09 5.99
CA GLU A 165 5.18 -26.38 6.62
C GLU A 165 3.68 -26.52 6.92
N GLU A 166 3.07 -25.55 7.60
CA GLU A 166 1.62 -25.54 7.87
C GLU A 166 0.80 -25.53 6.59
N PHE A 167 1.25 -24.80 5.56
CA PHE A 167 0.57 -24.79 4.26
C PHE A 167 0.63 -26.16 3.57
N THR A 168 1.75 -26.87 3.70
CA THR A 168 1.90 -28.25 3.21
C THR A 168 0.86 -29.17 3.86
N GLU A 169 0.66 -29.07 5.18
CA GLU A 169 -0.33 -29.85 5.91
C GLU A 169 -1.76 -29.55 5.47
N ILE A 170 -2.10 -28.27 5.25
CA ILE A 170 -3.42 -27.86 4.73
C ILE A 170 -3.68 -28.52 3.37
N VAL A 171 -2.71 -28.43 2.47
CA VAL A 171 -2.84 -28.96 1.10
C VAL A 171 -2.96 -30.50 1.11
N GLU A 172 -2.17 -31.20 1.92
CA GLU A 172 -2.27 -32.66 2.03
C GLU A 172 -3.57 -33.11 2.70
N LYS A 173 -4.08 -32.37 3.69
CA LYS A 173 -5.40 -32.63 4.28
C LYS A 173 -6.52 -32.49 3.25
N GLU A 174 -6.51 -31.42 2.45
CA GLU A 174 -7.48 -31.21 1.37
C GLU A 174 -7.38 -32.27 0.27
N LYS A 175 -6.16 -32.64 -0.13
CA LYS A 175 -5.93 -33.71 -1.10
C LYS A 175 -6.45 -35.07 -0.60
N ASN A 176 -6.32 -35.35 0.70
CA ASN A 176 -6.87 -36.55 1.32
C ASN A 176 -8.40 -36.50 1.44
N ASN A 177 -8.97 -35.34 1.75
CA ASN A 177 -10.42 -35.13 1.77
C ASN A 177 -11.01 -35.32 0.37
N PHE A 178 -10.38 -34.76 -0.65
CA PHE A 178 -10.79 -34.88 -2.05
C PHE A 178 -10.86 -36.35 -2.50
N LYS A 179 -9.89 -37.18 -2.10
CA LYS A 179 -9.89 -38.63 -2.37
C LYS A 179 -11.02 -39.39 -1.69
N LYS A 180 -11.57 -38.87 -0.59
CA LYS A 180 -12.63 -39.51 0.21
C LYS A 180 -14.04 -39.12 -0.23
N ILE A 181 -14.20 -38.18 -1.17
CA ILE A 181 -15.51 -37.73 -1.65
C ILE A 181 -16.22 -38.89 -2.39
N PRO A 182 -17.40 -39.34 -1.93
CA PRO A 182 -18.21 -40.27 -2.70
C PRO A 182 -18.77 -39.57 -3.95
N ASP A 183 -18.93 -40.29 -5.06
CA ASP A 183 -19.60 -39.79 -6.29
C ASP A 183 -18.83 -38.65 -7.03
N LEU A 184 -17.51 -38.80 -7.14
CA LEU A 184 -16.60 -37.94 -7.93
C LEU A 184 -16.87 -38.00 -9.44
N TYR A 185 -17.37 -39.13 -9.93
CA TYR A 185 -17.54 -39.43 -11.35
C TYR A 185 -19.02 -39.63 -11.68
N HIS A 186 -19.45 -39.20 -12.87
CA HIS A 186 -20.79 -39.52 -13.33
C HIS A 186 -20.98 -41.04 -13.42
N GLU A 187 -21.92 -41.59 -12.65
CA GLU A 187 -22.15 -43.04 -12.61
C GLU A 187 -23.04 -43.54 -13.76
N ARG A 188 -23.83 -42.66 -14.41
CA ARG A 188 -24.79 -42.98 -15.49
C ARG A 188 -24.85 -41.87 -16.55
N GLY A 189 -25.24 -42.22 -17.78
CA GLY A 189 -25.46 -41.28 -18.91
C GLY A 189 -24.26 -41.10 -19.86
N ALA A 190 -24.35 -40.15 -20.80
CA ALA A 190 -23.35 -39.89 -21.85
C ALA A 190 -21.97 -39.42 -21.33
N HIS A 191 -21.89 -39.02 -20.05
CA HIS A 191 -20.67 -38.60 -19.37
C HIS A 191 -20.14 -39.63 -18.37
N LYS A 192 -20.64 -40.87 -18.40
CA LYS A 192 -20.24 -41.93 -17.46
C LYS A 192 -18.71 -42.08 -17.39
N GLY A 193 -18.16 -42.02 -16.18
CA GLY A 193 -16.71 -42.09 -15.93
C GLY A 193 -15.95 -40.77 -16.06
N LYS A 194 -16.59 -39.67 -16.49
CA LYS A 194 -16.00 -38.32 -16.40
C LYS A 194 -16.23 -37.72 -15.01
N MET A 195 -15.22 -37.04 -14.47
CA MET A 195 -15.34 -36.32 -13.20
C MET A 195 -16.31 -35.14 -13.36
N LYS A 196 -17.15 -34.89 -12.35
CA LYS A 196 -18.11 -33.76 -12.39
C LYS A 196 -17.35 -32.42 -12.44
N GLY A 197 -17.93 -31.42 -13.12
CA GLY A 197 -17.26 -30.15 -13.42
C GLY A 197 -16.76 -29.38 -12.20
N ASP A 198 -17.46 -29.42 -11.07
CA ASP A 198 -17.03 -28.74 -9.85
C ASP A 198 -15.84 -29.44 -9.19
N TYR A 199 -15.78 -30.78 -9.26
CA TYR A 199 -14.62 -31.55 -8.78
C TYR A 199 -13.40 -31.39 -9.68
N GLN A 200 -13.57 -31.20 -10.99
CA GLN A 200 -12.46 -30.87 -11.89
C GLN A 200 -11.83 -29.51 -11.54
N LYS A 201 -12.66 -28.52 -11.18
CA LYS A 201 -12.17 -27.21 -10.72
C LYS A 201 -11.41 -27.34 -9.41
N LEU A 202 -11.96 -28.09 -8.45
CA LEU A 202 -11.34 -28.34 -7.16
C LEU A 202 -10.02 -29.12 -7.30
N GLU A 203 -9.97 -30.16 -8.13
CA GLU A 203 -8.74 -30.91 -8.42
C GLU A 203 -7.65 -29.99 -9.00
N LYS A 204 -8.01 -29.13 -9.96
CA LYS A 204 -7.09 -28.15 -10.54
C LYS A 204 -6.62 -27.13 -9.49
N GLN A 205 -7.49 -26.70 -8.59
CA GLN A 205 -7.14 -25.81 -7.49
C GLN A 205 -6.17 -26.48 -6.51
N ILE A 206 -6.41 -27.75 -6.12
CA ILE A 206 -5.51 -28.52 -5.27
C ILE A 206 -4.13 -28.65 -5.92
N LYS A 207 -4.07 -29.03 -7.21
CA LYS A 207 -2.78 -29.15 -7.93
C LYS A 207 -2.02 -27.83 -7.99
N LYS A 208 -2.71 -26.71 -8.25
CA LYS A 208 -2.11 -25.37 -8.20
C LYS A 208 -1.55 -25.03 -6.82
N ASN A 209 -2.30 -25.32 -5.76
CA ASN A 209 -1.84 -25.08 -4.38
C ASN A 209 -0.68 -26.03 -4.00
N THR A 210 -0.62 -27.24 -4.54
CA THR A 210 0.53 -28.15 -4.38
C THR A 210 1.81 -27.58 -5.01
N GLU A 211 1.73 -27.03 -6.22
CA GLU A 211 2.88 -26.34 -6.82
C GLU A 211 3.24 -25.04 -6.08
N LEU A 212 2.22 -24.34 -5.54
CA LEU A 212 2.44 -23.15 -4.71
C LEU A 212 3.18 -23.47 -3.40
N VAL A 213 2.94 -24.64 -2.78
CA VAL A 213 3.72 -25.09 -1.60
C VAL A 213 5.22 -25.17 -1.94
N LEU A 214 5.55 -25.79 -3.07
CA LEU A 214 6.95 -25.90 -3.52
C LEU A 214 7.57 -24.52 -3.74
N LEU A 215 6.85 -23.64 -4.45
CA LEU A 215 7.28 -22.26 -4.69
C LEU A 215 7.47 -21.48 -3.39
N TYR A 216 6.53 -21.57 -2.46
CA TYR A 216 6.60 -20.84 -1.19
C TYR A 216 7.80 -21.30 -0.35
N SER A 217 8.02 -22.61 -0.23
CA SER A 217 9.17 -23.17 0.50
C SER A 217 10.51 -22.73 -0.12
N GLU A 218 10.65 -22.83 -1.45
CA GLU A 218 11.89 -22.44 -2.14
C GLU A 218 12.09 -20.92 -2.18
N TYR A 219 11.00 -20.14 -2.19
CA TYR A 219 11.03 -18.69 -2.04
C TYR A 219 11.63 -18.30 -0.68
N GLU A 220 11.11 -18.81 0.43
CA GLU A 220 11.62 -18.53 1.78
C GLU A 220 13.10 -18.92 1.93
N LYS A 221 13.49 -20.10 1.42
CA LYS A 221 14.91 -20.55 1.44
C LYS A 221 15.80 -19.65 0.60
N THR A 222 15.32 -19.18 -0.55
CA THR A 222 16.08 -18.28 -1.42
C THR A 222 16.28 -16.93 -0.76
N LEU A 223 15.26 -16.40 -0.08
CA LEU A 223 15.37 -15.17 0.69
C LEU A 223 16.44 -15.31 1.79
N GLU A 224 16.37 -16.38 2.58
CA GLU A 224 17.35 -16.67 3.63
C GLU A 224 18.78 -16.81 3.08
N LYS A 225 18.97 -17.59 2.02
CA LYS A 225 20.28 -17.80 1.38
C LYS A 225 20.88 -16.50 0.84
N LYS A 226 20.04 -15.63 0.28
CA LYS A 226 20.47 -14.33 -0.26
C LYS A 226 20.57 -13.25 0.84
N LYS A 227 20.29 -13.57 2.11
CA LYS A 227 20.25 -12.62 3.24
C LYS A 227 19.33 -11.44 2.95
N ILE A 228 18.13 -11.74 2.49
CA ILE A 228 17.09 -10.77 2.18
C ILE A 228 15.76 -11.21 2.83
N TYR A 229 14.86 -10.27 3.05
CA TYR A 229 13.54 -10.55 3.62
C TYR A 229 12.50 -9.56 3.08
N ASP A 230 11.24 -9.97 2.98
CA ASP A 230 10.15 -9.08 2.57
C ASP A 230 9.39 -8.50 3.77
N TYR A 231 8.40 -7.65 3.49
CA TYR A 231 7.65 -6.96 4.54
C TYR A 231 6.83 -7.92 5.41
N GLY A 232 6.34 -9.03 4.85
CA GLY A 232 5.59 -10.04 5.59
C GLY A 232 6.49 -10.86 6.52
N ASP A 233 7.73 -11.13 6.11
CA ASP A 233 8.71 -11.87 6.91
C ASP A 233 8.98 -11.24 8.27
N MET A 234 8.94 -9.90 8.35
CA MET A 234 9.17 -9.18 9.60
C MET A 234 8.14 -9.56 10.67
N ILE A 235 6.87 -9.71 10.29
CA ILE A 235 5.82 -10.17 11.20
C ILE A 235 5.98 -11.66 11.48
N MET A 236 6.22 -12.46 10.43
CA MET A 236 6.32 -13.92 10.56
C MET A 236 7.45 -14.37 11.48
N VAL A 237 8.63 -13.74 11.40
CA VAL A 237 9.78 -14.07 12.25
C VAL A 237 9.53 -13.74 13.72
N VAL A 238 8.89 -12.60 14.01
CA VAL A 238 8.48 -12.26 15.38
C VAL A 238 7.44 -13.26 15.87
N LEU A 239 6.41 -13.55 15.07
CA LEU A 239 5.37 -14.49 15.42
C LEU A 239 5.93 -15.90 15.70
N ASP A 240 6.80 -16.41 14.83
CA ASP A 240 7.46 -17.71 14.99
C ASP A 240 8.27 -17.78 16.28
N LYS A 241 9.06 -16.72 16.57
CA LYS A 241 9.85 -16.65 17.79
C LYS A 241 8.99 -16.66 19.05
N LEU A 242 7.94 -15.83 19.09
CA LEU A 242 7.03 -15.75 20.24
C LEU A 242 6.25 -17.05 20.43
N SER A 243 5.78 -17.66 19.33
CA SER A 243 5.03 -18.93 19.37
C SER A 243 5.87 -20.08 19.91
N LYS A 244 7.13 -20.22 19.45
CA LYS A 244 8.07 -21.23 19.96
C LYS A 244 8.37 -21.07 21.45
N THR A 245 8.44 -19.83 21.95
CA THR A 245 8.62 -19.57 23.39
C THR A 245 7.38 -19.96 24.19
N ALA A 246 6.17 -19.72 23.66
CA ALA A 246 4.92 -20.13 24.28
C ALA A 246 4.75 -21.67 24.33
N ASP A 247 5.06 -22.37 23.24
CA ASP A 247 4.97 -23.84 23.15
C ASP A 247 5.87 -24.54 24.18
N LYS A 248 7.12 -24.08 24.30
CA LYS A 248 8.08 -24.62 25.29
C LYS A 248 7.58 -24.53 26.72
N ARG A 249 6.66 -23.61 27.01
CA ARG A 249 6.14 -23.31 28.35
C ARG A 249 4.73 -23.84 28.59
N GLY A 250 4.10 -24.45 27.59
CA GLY A 250 2.71 -24.93 27.68
C GLY A 250 1.69 -23.80 27.85
N LEU A 251 2.02 -22.58 27.39
CA LEU A 251 1.14 -21.40 27.46
C LEU A 251 0.17 -21.30 26.27
N ASN A 252 0.30 -22.17 25.27
CA ASN A 252 -0.64 -22.22 24.15
C ASN A 252 -1.92 -22.98 24.54
N PRO A 253 -3.12 -22.49 24.19
CA PRO A 253 -4.31 -23.33 24.18
C PRO A 253 -4.05 -24.55 23.27
N PRO A 254 -4.60 -25.74 23.60
CA PRO A 254 -4.22 -26.98 22.93
C PRO A 254 -4.46 -26.90 21.41
N SER A 255 -3.38 -26.83 20.63
CA SER A 255 -3.39 -27.03 19.18
C SER A 255 -2.99 -28.47 18.83
N PRO A 256 -3.36 -28.97 17.64
CA PRO A 256 -3.06 -30.33 17.24
C PRO A 256 -1.55 -30.49 17.07
N LYS A 257 -0.94 -31.16 18.05
CA LYS A 257 0.43 -31.72 18.10
C LYS A 257 1.26 -31.57 16.81
N ALA A 258 2.26 -30.71 16.85
CA ALA A 258 3.48 -30.87 16.05
C ALA A 258 4.30 -32.02 16.65
N THR A 259 4.22 -33.20 16.03
CA THR A 259 5.12 -34.31 16.25
C THR A 259 6.38 -34.11 15.41
N ASP A 260 7.51 -33.85 16.06
CA ASP A 260 8.68 -34.74 16.05
C ASP A 260 9.94 -33.97 16.42
N GLY A 261 10.53 -34.37 17.55
CA GLY A 261 11.88 -33.98 17.89
C GLY A 261 12.87 -34.56 16.89
N ARG A 262 13.62 -33.68 16.22
CA ARG A 262 15.00 -33.93 15.77
C ARG A 262 15.62 -32.62 15.28
N GLY A 263 16.53 -32.07 16.08
CA GLY A 263 17.28 -30.85 15.78
C GLY A 263 17.54 -29.98 17.01
N ALA A 264 17.95 -30.59 18.13
CA ALA A 264 18.43 -29.83 19.28
C ALA A 264 19.83 -29.31 18.97
N ASP A 265 19.91 -28.14 18.33
CA ASP A 265 21.14 -27.36 18.32
C ASP A 265 21.27 -26.68 19.69
N GLN A 266 21.98 -27.35 20.60
CA GLN A 266 22.25 -26.92 21.98
C GLN A 266 23.35 -25.86 22.07
N ARG A 267 23.25 -24.77 21.30
CA ARG A 267 24.17 -23.62 21.43
C ARG A 267 23.42 -22.29 21.44
N GLY A 268 23.05 -21.88 22.65
CA GLY A 268 23.01 -20.48 23.09
C GLY A 268 22.05 -19.52 22.38
N ASN A 269 20.77 -19.52 22.77
CA ASN A 269 20.11 -18.30 23.27
C ASN A 269 18.77 -18.66 23.90
N ASN A 270 18.73 -18.59 25.22
CA ASN A 270 17.56 -18.90 26.03
C ASN A 270 16.88 -17.58 26.38
N SER A 271 16.39 -16.82 25.38
CA SER A 271 15.60 -15.64 25.70
C SER A 271 14.18 -16.05 26.04
N ASP A 272 13.76 -15.60 27.21
CA ASP A 272 12.36 -15.48 27.57
C ASP A 272 11.79 -14.20 26.96
N LEU A 273 12.05 -13.94 25.67
CA LEU A 273 11.63 -12.70 25.00
C LEU A 273 10.13 -12.44 25.17
N LEU A 274 9.30 -13.48 25.03
CA LEU A 274 7.87 -13.35 25.25
C LEU A 274 7.53 -12.87 26.66
N LEU A 275 8.19 -13.40 27.71
CA LEU A 275 7.95 -12.93 29.08
C LEU A 275 8.39 -11.49 29.28
N MET A 276 9.56 -11.11 28.74
CA MET A 276 10.04 -9.74 28.86
C MET A 276 9.04 -8.76 28.25
N LEU A 277 8.51 -9.09 27.07
CA LEU A 277 7.47 -8.29 26.42
C LEU A 277 6.14 -8.31 27.18
N GLN A 278 5.77 -9.44 27.78
CA GLN A 278 4.57 -9.57 28.63
C GLN A 278 4.67 -8.76 29.92
N GLU A 279 5.85 -8.70 30.53
CA GLU A 279 6.14 -7.91 31.73
C GLU A 279 6.21 -6.41 31.42
N GLU A 280 6.80 -6.06 30.27
CA GLU A 280 6.86 -4.69 29.76
C GLU A 280 5.46 -4.18 29.43
N TYR A 281 4.72 -4.85 28.55
CA TYR A 281 3.43 -4.36 28.06
C TYR A 281 2.26 -4.87 28.91
N GLN A 282 1.96 -4.11 29.96
CA GLN A 282 0.87 -4.40 30.89
C GLN A 282 -0.51 -4.02 30.35
N TYR A 283 -0.60 -3.00 29.49
CA TYR A 283 -1.85 -2.59 28.83
C TYR A 283 -1.64 -2.54 27.32
N VAL A 284 -2.50 -3.24 26.57
CA VAL A 284 -2.46 -3.25 25.10
C VAL A 284 -3.76 -2.68 24.55
N LEU A 285 -3.64 -1.61 23.76
CA LEU A 285 -4.75 -0.95 23.09
C LEU A 285 -4.60 -1.13 21.57
N VAL A 286 -5.65 -1.56 20.89
CA VAL A 286 -5.63 -1.79 19.43
C VAL A 286 -6.72 -0.96 18.77
N ASP A 287 -6.32 -0.05 17.89
CA ASP A 287 -7.21 0.73 17.04
C ASP A 287 -7.45 0.02 15.71
N GLU A 288 -8.65 0.21 15.14
CA GLU A 288 -9.09 -0.40 13.88
C GLU A 288 -8.89 -1.92 13.83
N HIS A 289 -9.26 -2.63 14.91
CA HIS A 289 -9.05 -4.07 15.06
C HIS A 289 -9.66 -4.90 13.92
N GLN A 290 -10.71 -4.41 13.25
CA GLN A 290 -11.31 -5.08 12.08
C GLN A 290 -10.36 -5.20 10.88
N ASP A 291 -9.31 -4.37 10.79
CA ASP A 291 -8.32 -4.41 9.71
C ASP A 291 -7.11 -5.33 10.04
N THR A 292 -7.08 -5.92 11.24
CA THR A 292 -6.01 -6.79 11.72
C THR A 292 -6.08 -8.16 11.05
N ASN A 293 -4.94 -8.70 10.62
CA ASN A 293 -4.82 -10.07 10.08
C ASN A 293 -4.53 -11.12 11.15
N ASN A 294 -4.65 -12.40 10.79
CA ASN A 294 -4.47 -13.49 11.75
C ASN A 294 -3.04 -13.51 12.34
N ALA A 295 -2.00 -13.23 11.54
CA ALA A 295 -0.63 -13.15 12.06
C ALA A 295 -0.48 -12.05 13.13
N GLN A 296 -1.09 -10.89 12.90
CA GLN A 296 -1.09 -9.75 13.82
C GLN A 296 -1.92 -10.04 15.08
N ASN A 297 -3.10 -10.66 14.93
CA ASN A 297 -3.92 -11.09 16.07
C ASN A 297 -3.17 -12.07 16.96
N LYS A 298 -2.54 -13.09 16.37
CA LYS A 298 -1.71 -14.06 17.11
C LYS A 298 -0.60 -13.38 17.93
N ILE A 299 0.04 -12.33 17.41
CA ILE A 299 1.05 -11.57 18.18
C ILE A 299 0.41 -10.93 19.42
N ILE A 300 -0.76 -10.29 19.27
CA ILE A 300 -1.47 -9.68 20.40
C ILE A 300 -1.89 -10.76 21.41
N GLU A 301 -2.44 -11.88 20.93
CA GLU A 301 -2.83 -13.01 21.77
C GLU A 301 -1.66 -13.53 22.59
N LEU A 302 -0.49 -13.73 21.97
CA LEU A 302 0.72 -14.18 22.66
C LEU A 302 1.17 -13.16 23.71
N LEU A 303 1.17 -11.87 23.39
CA LEU A 303 1.50 -10.83 24.36
C LEU A 303 0.53 -10.81 25.55
N MET A 304 -0.73 -11.16 25.35
CA MET A 304 -1.76 -11.09 26.38
C MET A 304 -2.09 -12.45 27.02
N SER A 305 -1.37 -13.52 26.67
CA SER A 305 -1.69 -14.88 27.14
C SER A 305 -1.20 -15.22 28.54
N TYR A 306 -0.37 -14.37 29.16
CA TYR A 306 0.19 -14.65 30.49
C TYR A 306 -0.87 -14.60 31.61
N HIS A 307 -1.82 -13.66 31.51
CA HIS A 307 -2.88 -13.46 32.50
C HIS A 307 -4.21 -14.01 31.96
N GLU A 308 -4.98 -14.68 32.82
CA GLU A 308 -6.34 -15.15 32.47
C GLU A 308 -7.28 -13.98 32.11
N ASN A 309 -7.09 -12.83 32.76
CA ASN A 309 -7.86 -11.62 32.54
C ASN A 309 -6.94 -10.46 32.11
N PRO A 310 -6.47 -10.45 30.84
CA PRO A 310 -5.48 -9.49 30.39
C PRO A 310 -6.09 -8.11 30.14
N ASN A 311 -5.27 -7.07 30.29
CA ASN A 311 -5.66 -5.67 30.08
C ASN A 311 -5.56 -5.28 28.60
N ILE A 312 -6.42 -5.91 27.80
CA ILE A 312 -6.54 -5.67 26.36
C ILE A 312 -7.78 -4.81 26.05
N PHE A 313 -7.59 -3.75 25.27
CA PHE A 313 -8.66 -2.87 24.83
C PHE A 313 -8.64 -2.76 23.31
N VAL A 314 -9.64 -3.34 22.66
CA VAL A 314 -9.75 -3.33 21.19
C VAL A 314 -10.91 -2.43 20.76
N VAL A 315 -10.67 -1.60 19.74
CA VAL A 315 -11.70 -0.77 19.12
C VAL A 315 -11.82 -1.16 17.67
N GLY A 316 -13.05 -1.37 17.22
CA GLY A 316 -13.31 -1.66 15.82
C GLY A 316 -14.69 -1.29 15.35
N ASP A 317 -14.82 -1.21 14.04
CA ASP A 317 -16.08 -0.98 13.34
C ASP A 317 -16.41 -2.21 12.48
N GLU A 318 -17.49 -2.91 12.83
CA GLU A 318 -17.95 -4.10 12.13
C GLU A 318 -18.23 -3.83 10.64
N LYS A 319 -18.64 -2.60 10.30
CA LYS A 319 -19.14 -2.22 8.97
C LYS A 319 -18.11 -1.52 8.08
N GLN A 320 -16.89 -1.23 8.57
CA GLN A 320 -15.85 -0.48 7.84
C GLN A 320 -14.67 -1.31 7.30
N ALA A 321 -14.76 -2.64 7.27
CA ALA A 321 -13.70 -3.48 6.70
C ALA A 321 -13.65 -3.37 5.16
N ILE A 322 -13.09 -2.26 4.66
CA ILE A 322 -12.90 -2.00 3.21
C ILE A 322 -11.77 -2.89 2.64
N PHE A 323 -10.94 -3.50 3.49
CA PHE A 323 -9.78 -4.30 3.08
C PHE A 323 -10.03 -5.81 2.95
N ARG A 324 -11.24 -6.32 3.14
CA ARG A 324 -11.54 -7.75 2.96
C ARG A 324 -12.95 -7.98 2.40
N PHE A 325 -13.04 -8.91 1.46
CA PHE A 325 -14.32 -9.37 0.91
C PHE A 325 -15.15 -10.07 2.02
N GLN A 326 -16.29 -9.46 2.38
CA GLN A 326 -17.50 -10.05 2.98
C GLN A 326 -17.31 -11.21 4.00
N GLY A 327 -16.74 -10.96 5.19
CA GLY A 327 -16.85 -11.90 6.32
C GLY A 327 -15.90 -11.72 7.51
N ALA A 328 -14.70 -11.18 7.29
CA ALA A 328 -13.62 -11.21 8.29
C ALA A 328 -13.79 -10.27 9.51
N SER A 329 -14.55 -9.17 9.40
CA SER A 329 -14.76 -8.23 10.53
C SER A 329 -15.60 -8.84 11.64
N LEU A 330 -16.69 -9.54 11.26
CA LEU A 330 -17.51 -10.30 12.18
C LEU A 330 -16.74 -11.48 12.78
N GLU A 331 -15.90 -12.15 11.99
CA GLU A 331 -15.06 -13.26 12.48
C GLU A 331 -14.09 -12.78 13.57
N ASN A 332 -13.36 -11.67 13.37
CA ASN A 332 -12.47 -11.12 14.40
C ASN A 332 -13.24 -10.75 15.69
N PHE A 333 -14.46 -10.22 15.55
CA PHE A 333 -15.31 -9.89 16.69
C PHE A 333 -15.77 -11.13 17.46
N LEU A 334 -16.31 -12.13 16.75
CA LEU A 334 -16.75 -13.39 17.33
C LEU A 334 -15.57 -14.15 17.95
N TYR A 335 -14.40 -14.10 17.30
CA TYR A 335 -13.17 -14.68 17.79
C TYR A 335 -12.71 -14.04 19.10
N PHE A 336 -12.69 -12.71 19.20
CA PHE A 336 -12.34 -12.00 20.43
C PHE A 336 -13.26 -12.40 21.59
N LYS A 337 -14.57 -12.49 21.34
CA LYS A 337 -15.55 -12.92 22.35
C LYS A 337 -15.39 -14.40 22.74
N LYS A 338 -14.97 -15.27 21.82
CA LYS A 338 -14.63 -16.67 22.11
C LYS A 338 -13.38 -16.76 22.98
N LEU A 339 -12.37 -15.94 22.69
CA LEU A 339 -11.10 -15.92 23.41
C LEU A 339 -11.23 -15.31 24.82
N TYR A 340 -12.03 -14.26 24.95
CA TYR A 340 -12.29 -13.56 26.21
C TYR A 340 -13.80 -13.55 26.51
N PRO A 341 -14.36 -14.64 27.08
CA PRO A 341 -15.80 -14.74 27.34
C PRO A 341 -16.34 -13.66 28.28
N ASP A 342 -15.52 -13.24 29.25
CA ASP A 342 -15.86 -12.20 30.23
C ASP A 342 -15.57 -10.77 29.74
N ALA A 343 -15.22 -10.61 28.45
CA ALA A 343 -14.91 -9.30 27.90
C ALA A 343 -16.08 -8.33 27.98
N LYS A 344 -15.78 -7.11 28.44
CA LYS A 344 -16.73 -6.02 28.50
C LYS A 344 -17.01 -5.50 27.08
N LEU A 345 -18.25 -5.64 26.62
CA LEU A 345 -18.69 -5.10 25.34
C LEU A 345 -19.30 -3.71 25.53
N ILE A 346 -18.79 -2.72 24.80
CA ILE A 346 -19.28 -1.34 24.83
C ILE A 346 -19.56 -0.90 23.39
N THR A 347 -20.77 -0.40 23.14
CA THR A 347 -21.16 0.06 21.80
C THR A 347 -21.29 1.58 21.76
N LEU A 348 -20.58 2.22 20.83
CA LEU A 348 -20.69 3.65 20.56
C LEU A 348 -21.65 3.89 19.40
N THR A 349 -22.82 4.45 19.69
CA THR A 349 -23.88 4.70 18.70
C THR A 349 -23.98 6.15 18.26
N GLU A 350 -23.41 7.09 19.02
CA GLU A 350 -23.49 8.52 18.74
C GLU A 350 -22.37 8.97 17.80
N ASN A 351 -22.74 9.49 16.64
CA ASN A 351 -21.83 10.01 15.62
C ASN A 351 -21.75 11.54 15.70
N TYR A 352 -20.53 12.06 15.74
CA TYR A 352 -20.25 13.50 15.89
C TYR A 352 -19.72 14.14 14.59
N ARG A 353 -19.73 13.41 13.47
CA ARG A 353 -19.12 13.82 12.19
C ARG A 353 -20.15 14.20 11.13
N SER A 354 -21.28 13.50 11.08
CA SER A 354 -22.20 13.52 9.95
C SER A 354 -23.64 13.71 10.41
N THR A 355 -24.44 14.35 9.56
CA THR A 355 -25.88 14.55 9.77
C THR A 355 -26.65 13.24 9.64
N GLN A 356 -27.86 13.16 10.22
CA GLN A 356 -28.63 11.91 10.24
C GLN A 356 -28.97 11.43 8.82
N LYS A 357 -29.29 12.33 7.89
CA LYS A 357 -29.58 11.97 6.49
C LYS A 357 -28.42 11.29 5.77
N ILE A 358 -27.17 11.70 6.04
CA ILE A 358 -25.97 11.05 5.51
C ILE A 358 -25.83 9.66 6.12
N LEU A 359 -26.00 9.54 7.43
CA LEU A 359 -25.92 8.26 8.15
C LEU A 359 -26.98 7.27 7.67
N ASP A 360 -28.22 7.72 7.51
CA ASP A 360 -29.34 6.91 7.02
C ASP A 360 -29.11 6.44 5.59
N SER A 361 -28.60 7.33 4.72
CA SER A 361 -28.25 6.99 3.33
C SER A 361 -27.15 5.94 3.28
N ALA A 362 -26.08 6.12 4.07
CA ALA A 362 -24.99 5.15 4.18
C ALA A 362 -25.49 3.80 4.73
N HIS A 363 -26.33 3.82 5.76
CA HIS A 363 -26.90 2.61 6.37
C HIS A 363 -27.81 1.86 5.38
N SER A 364 -28.59 2.58 4.58
CA SER A 364 -29.44 1.98 3.54
C SER A 364 -28.63 1.22 2.48
N LEU A 365 -27.44 1.72 2.14
CA LEU A 365 -26.53 1.08 1.18
C LEU A 365 -25.91 -0.19 1.75
N ILE A 366 -25.45 -0.15 3.01
CA ILE A 366 -24.81 -1.29 3.68
C ILE A 366 -25.81 -2.45 3.85
N ASN A 367 -27.04 -2.16 4.30
CA ASN A 367 -28.04 -3.20 4.55
C ASN A 367 -28.59 -3.85 3.27
N ALA A 368 -28.46 -3.18 2.12
CA ALA A 368 -28.88 -3.77 0.83
C ALA A 368 -27.99 -4.94 0.41
N ASP A 369 -26.72 -4.95 0.84
CA ASP A 369 -25.74 -6.02 0.57
C ASP A 369 -25.85 -7.20 1.57
N GLU A 370 -26.28 -6.95 2.81
CA GLU A 370 -26.44 -7.96 3.86
C GLU A 370 -27.82 -8.65 3.81
N ARG A 371 -28.07 -9.46 2.77
CA ARG A 371 -29.22 -10.38 2.79
C ARG A 371 -28.99 -11.52 3.81
N GLY A 372 -29.22 -11.26 5.09
CA GLY A 372 -29.46 -12.34 6.07
C GLY A 372 -28.92 -12.19 7.49
N SER A 373 -28.24 -11.11 7.87
CA SER A 373 -27.78 -10.93 9.25
C SER A 373 -28.84 -10.17 10.07
N ASN A 374 -29.33 -10.76 11.16
CA ASN A 374 -30.22 -10.11 12.14
C ASN A 374 -29.38 -9.29 13.14
N ALA A 375 -28.36 -8.57 12.67
CA ALA A 375 -27.55 -7.68 13.49
C ALA A 375 -28.36 -6.42 13.85
N ASP A 376 -28.20 -5.97 15.08
CA ASP A 376 -29.04 -4.98 15.77
C ASP A 376 -29.45 -3.77 14.89
N LYS A 377 -30.76 -3.49 14.82
CA LYS A 377 -31.39 -2.44 13.98
C LYS A 377 -31.01 -1.00 14.35
N ARG A 378 -30.07 -0.80 15.28
CA ARG A 378 -29.71 0.52 15.81
C ARG A 378 -28.60 1.14 14.95
N GLY A 379 -29.01 1.92 13.96
CA GLY A 379 -28.10 2.78 13.20
C GLY A 379 -27.44 3.83 14.10
N LEU A 380 -26.41 4.49 13.55
CA LEU A 380 -25.73 5.60 14.23
C LEU A 380 -26.67 6.80 14.36
N ILE A 381 -26.56 7.49 15.50
CA ILE A 381 -27.36 8.67 15.84
C ILE A 381 -26.49 9.90 15.72
N ALA A 382 -26.86 10.84 14.85
CA ALA A 382 -26.14 12.10 14.68
C ALA A 382 -26.23 12.97 15.95
N ARG A 383 -25.08 13.46 16.39
CA ARG A 383 -24.88 14.44 17.48
C ARG A 383 -24.07 15.62 16.95
N THR A 384 -24.53 16.19 15.84
CA THR A 384 -23.88 17.32 15.16
C THR A 384 -24.76 18.55 15.18
N ASN A 385 -24.14 19.73 15.12
CA ASN A 385 -24.86 20.99 14.98
C ASN A 385 -25.08 21.41 13.51
N TYR A 386 -24.69 20.56 12.54
CA TYR A 386 -24.86 20.83 11.12
C TYR A 386 -26.34 20.74 10.71
N GLU A 387 -26.74 21.61 9.79
CA GLU A 387 -28.08 21.58 9.19
C GLU A 387 -28.31 20.31 8.37
N GLU A 388 -29.46 19.66 8.53
CA GLU A 388 -29.79 18.44 7.81
C GLU A 388 -30.17 18.66 6.34
N LYS A 389 -29.18 18.57 5.46
CA LYS A 389 -29.37 18.62 4.00
C LYS A 389 -29.55 17.23 3.38
N PRO A 390 -30.42 17.08 2.35
CA PRO A 390 -30.55 15.81 1.64
C PRO A 390 -29.28 15.48 0.84
N VAL A 391 -28.97 14.18 0.73
CA VAL A 391 -27.92 13.73 -0.20
C VAL A 391 -28.42 13.95 -1.62
N HIS A 392 -27.66 14.68 -2.44
CA HIS A 392 -27.99 14.94 -3.83
C HIS A 392 -27.36 13.90 -4.75
N ALA A 393 -28.21 13.23 -5.53
CA ALA A 393 -27.80 12.33 -6.60
C ALA A 393 -28.25 12.92 -7.94
N ALA A 394 -27.32 13.01 -8.89
CA ALA A 394 -27.58 13.51 -10.23
C ALA A 394 -26.99 12.54 -11.26
N ALA A 395 -27.76 12.25 -12.31
CA ALA A 395 -27.34 11.44 -13.43
C ALA A 395 -27.02 12.33 -14.62
N PHE A 396 -25.93 12.03 -15.33
CA PHE A 396 -25.44 12.81 -16.45
C PHE A 396 -25.32 11.94 -17.69
N ALA A 397 -25.48 12.55 -18.87
CA ALA A 397 -25.39 11.83 -20.14
C ALA A 397 -23.97 11.35 -20.46
N ASN A 398 -22.95 12.02 -19.92
CA ASN A 398 -21.54 11.69 -20.08
C ASN A 398 -20.70 12.29 -18.94
N GLN A 399 -19.43 11.88 -18.87
CA GLN A 399 -18.49 12.31 -17.83
C GLN A 399 -18.14 13.81 -17.90
N ASP A 400 -18.13 14.41 -19.09
CA ASP A 400 -17.84 15.84 -19.23
C ASP A 400 -18.95 16.71 -18.63
N ALA A 401 -20.22 16.30 -18.80
CA ALA A 401 -21.37 16.96 -18.19
C ALA A 401 -21.37 16.82 -16.66
N GLU A 402 -21.01 15.65 -16.13
CA GLU A 402 -20.80 15.43 -14.70
C GLU A 402 -19.71 16.35 -14.14
N ASN A 403 -18.54 16.36 -14.79
CA ASN A 403 -17.40 17.20 -14.39
C ASN A 403 -17.75 18.70 -14.44
N TYR A 404 -18.47 19.15 -15.46
CA TYR A 404 -18.92 20.54 -15.58
C TYR A 404 -19.85 20.92 -14.44
N PHE A 405 -20.86 20.10 -14.15
CA PHE A 405 -21.77 20.31 -13.03
C PHE A 405 -21.03 20.40 -11.70
N LEU A 406 -20.12 19.45 -11.46
CA LEU A 406 -19.30 19.39 -10.25
C LEU A 406 -18.46 20.67 -10.09
N ALA A 407 -17.74 21.09 -11.15
CA ALA A 407 -16.89 22.28 -11.08
C ALA A 407 -17.72 23.56 -10.89
N GLN A 408 -18.87 23.67 -11.55
CA GLN A 408 -19.78 24.80 -11.38
C GLN A 408 -20.30 24.89 -9.94
N ASP A 409 -20.77 23.78 -9.37
CA ASP A 409 -21.33 23.73 -8.02
C ASP A 409 -20.28 24.03 -6.94
N ILE A 410 -19.04 23.53 -7.11
CA ILE A 410 -17.92 23.88 -6.23
C ILE A 410 -17.62 25.37 -6.31
N LYS A 411 -17.59 25.98 -7.50
CA LYS A 411 -17.36 27.42 -7.65
C LYS A 411 -18.39 28.25 -6.89
N LEU A 412 -19.66 27.84 -6.92
CA LEU A 412 -20.74 28.52 -6.19
C LEU A 412 -20.54 28.44 -4.67
N LYS A 413 -20.12 27.27 -4.15
CA LYS A 413 -19.83 27.07 -2.72
C LYS A 413 -18.62 27.87 -2.24
N LEU A 414 -17.55 27.91 -3.04
CA LEU A 414 -16.38 28.73 -2.76
C LEU A 414 -16.73 30.23 -2.72
N ALA A 415 -17.68 30.66 -3.56
CA ALA A 415 -18.14 32.04 -3.62
C ALA A 415 -19.21 32.40 -2.56
N GLY A 416 -19.69 31.44 -1.76
CA GLY A 416 -20.78 31.65 -0.81
C GLY A 416 -22.12 31.99 -1.47
N VAL A 417 -22.37 31.47 -2.67
CA VAL A 417 -23.65 31.69 -3.36
C VAL A 417 -24.68 30.70 -2.81
N GLY A 418 -25.58 31.19 -1.95
CA GLY A 418 -26.65 30.40 -1.34
C GLY A 418 -26.34 29.82 0.04
N THR A 419 -25.09 29.93 0.52
CA THR A 419 -24.62 29.58 1.88
C THR A 419 -23.42 30.46 2.25
N ASP A 420 -22.86 30.33 3.46
CA ASP A 420 -21.56 30.93 3.76
C ASP A 420 -20.46 30.37 2.82
N PRO A 421 -19.43 31.17 2.47
CA PRO A 421 -18.29 30.70 1.70
C PRO A 421 -17.59 29.54 2.39
N THR A 422 -17.46 28.42 1.69
CA THR A 422 -16.74 27.25 2.19
C THR A 422 -15.25 27.37 1.85
N PRO A 423 -14.33 27.19 2.81
CA PRO A 423 -12.90 27.06 2.52
C PRO A 423 -12.64 25.91 1.54
N ALA A 424 -11.73 26.11 0.59
CA ALA A 424 -11.49 25.11 -0.45
C ALA A 424 -10.95 23.78 0.11
N GLU A 425 -10.18 23.83 1.18
CA GLU A 425 -9.66 22.65 1.89
C GLU A 425 -10.74 21.77 2.56
N GLU A 426 -11.95 22.31 2.78
CA GLU A 426 -13.12 21.60 3.32
C GLU A 426 -13.98 20.94 2.23
N ILE A 427 -13.54 21.02 0.97
CA ILE A 427 -14.20 20.40 -0.19
C ILE A 427 -13.32 19.26 -0.72
N ALA A 428 -13.88 18.05 -0.77
CA ALA A 428 -13.23 16.88 -1.34
C ALA A 428 -14.01 16.27 -2.50
N ILE A 429 -13.28 15.79 -3.51
CA ILE A 429 -13.80 15.02 -4.63
C ILE A 429 -13.19 13.62 -4.58
N LEU A 430 -14.04 12.63 -4.36
CA LEU A 430 -13.70 11.22 -4.25
C LEU A 430 -13.99 10.51 -5.57
N TYR A 431 -13.02 9.76 -6.06
CA TYR A 431 -13.12 8.92 -7.26
C TYR A 431 -12.58 7.51 -7.00
N ARG A 432 -12.81 6.58 -7.93
CA ARG A 432 -12.38 5.19 -7.77
C ARG A 432 -10.92 4.98 -8.18
N ASP A 433 -10.55 5.40 -9.38
CA ASP A 433 -9.23 5.16 -9.98
C ASP A 433 -8.44 6.47 -10.11
N ASN A 434 -7.11 6.46 -9.90
CA ASN A 434 -6.26 7.66 -10.01
C ASN A 434 -6.38 8.40 -11.36
N ARG A 435 -6.72 7.69 -12.43
CA ARG A 435 -6.92 8.27 -13.78
C ARG A 435 -8.13 9.20 -13.86
N ASP A 436 -9.13 9.01 -13.00
CA ASP A 436 -10.36 9.80 -12.99
C ASP A 436 -10.07 11.25 -12.58
N ALA A 437 -9.03 11.45 -11.78
CA ALA A 437 -8.61 12.77 -11.31
C ALA A 437 -8.31 13.74 -12.47
N PHE A 438 -7.75 13.26 -13.59
CA PHE A 438 -7.29 14.12 -14.68
C PHE A 438 -8.43 14.80 -15.45
N SER A 439 -9.57 14.14 -15.64
CA SER A 439 -10.71 14.75 -16.33
C SER A 439 -11.37 15.81 -15.43
N ILE A 440 -11.51 15.51 -14.14
CA ILE A 440 -12.04 16.42 -13.12
C ILE A 440 -11.13 17.65 -12.97
N ALA A 441 -9.82 17.44 -12.79
CA ALA A 441 -8.80 18.47 -12.64
C ALA A 441 -8.83 19.49 -13.79
N ARG A 442 -8.83 19.00 -15.04
CA ARG A 442 -8.94 19.87 -16.24
C ARG A 442 -10.20 20.73 -16.23
N MET A 443 -11.31 20.24 -15.67
CA MET A 443 -12.52 21.04 -15.55
C MET A 443 -12.39 22.10 -14.44
N LEU A 444 -11.81 21.75 -13.29
CA LEU A 444 -11.54 22.72 -12.23
C LEU A 444 -10.62 23.85 -12.69
N GLU A 445 -9.56 23.53 -13.48
CA GLU A 445 -8.68 24.52 -14.11
C GLU A 445 -9.47 25.51 -14.98
N LYS A 446 -10.38 25.01 -15.84
CA LYS A 446 -11.24 25.86 -16.68
C LYS A 446 -12.12 26.81 -15.88
N PHE A 447 -12.54 26.40 -14.69
CA PHE A 447 -13.35 27.23 -13.79
C PHE A 447 -12.53 28.16 -12.90
N GLY A 448 -11.19 28.04 -12.93
CA GLY A 448 -10.25 28.80 -12.11
C GLY A 448 -10.24 28.36 -10.65
N ILE A 449 -10.58 27.10 -10.36
CA ILE A 449 -10.64 26.55 -9.00
C ILE A 449 -9.28 25.94 -8.64
N PRO A 450 -8.59 26.41 -7.59
CA PRO A 450 -7.37 25.78 -7.11
C PRO A 450 -7.66 24.39 -6.55
N TYR A 451 -6.88 23.39 -6.95
CA TYR A 451 -7.03 22.02 -6.47
C TYR A 451 -5.68 21.35 -6.19
N VAL A 452 -5.74 20.25 -5.46
CA VAL A 452 -4.61 19.34 -5.24
C VAL A 452 -5.07 17.91 -5.47
N ILE A 453 -4.34 17.17 -6.30
CA ILE A 453 -4.59 15.74 -6.51
C ILE A 453 -3.76 14.95 -5.50
N GLU A 454 -4.44 14.40 -4.50
CA GLU A 454 -3.89 13.41 -3.60
C GLU A 454 -3.85 12.06 -4.29
N SER A 455 -2.97 11.97 -5.27
CA SER A 455 -2.75 10.74 -6.03
C SER A 455 -1.60 9.94 -5.42
N ASP A 456 -1.70 8.62 -5.55
CA ASP A 456 -0.52 7.77 -5.66
C ASP A 456 -0.02 7.87 -7.11
N GLN A 457 0.36 9.08 -7.55
CA GLN A 457 0.89 9.26 -8.90
C GLN A 457 2.13 8.37 -9.05
N ASN A 458 2.14 7.57 -10.11
CA ASN A 458 3.30 6.76 -10.44
C ASN A 458 4.43 7.73 -10.77
N LEU A 459 5.50 7.67 -10.01
CA LEU A 459 6.69 8.50 -10.16
C LEU A 459 7.21 8.46 -11.61
N PHE A 460 7.19 7.27 -12.21
CA PHE A 460 7.66 7.10 -13.59
C PHE A 460 6.67 7.63 -14.63
N SER A 461 5.43 7.98 -14.28
CA SER A 461 4.51 8.63 -15.22
C SER A 461 4.66 10.16 -15.28
N ASP A 462 5.48 10.74 -14.40
CA ASP A 462 5.74 12.17 -14.37
C ASP A 462 6.52 12.62 -15.62
N GLN A 463 6.15 13.78 -16.17
CA GLN A 463 6.71 14.28 -17.42
C GLN A 463 8.21 14.59 -17.32
N ASP A 464 8.66 15.15 -16.20
CA ASP A 464 10.07 15.49 -16.01
C ASP A 464 10.90 14.21 -15.82
N VAL A 465 10.36 13.24 -15.09
CA VAL A 465 10.97 11.90 -14.92
C VAL A 465 11.07 11.17 -16.26
N GLN A 466 10.00 11.16 -17.06
CA GLN A 466 9.98 10.52 -18.38
C GLN A 466 11.04 11.10 -19.32
N LYS A 467 11.25 12.41 -19.31
CA LYS A 467 12.31 13.04 -20.11
C LYS A 467 13.72 12.59 -19.69
N ILE A 468 13.96 12.45 -18.39
CA ILE A 468 15.23 11.91 -17.90
C ILE A 468 15.39 10.45 -18.33
N ILE A 469 14.33 9.62 -18.21
CA ILE A 469 14.35 8.23 -18.67
C ILE A 469 14.68 8.14 -20.17
N ILE A 470 14.09 9.00 -21.01
CA ILE A 470 14.39 9.05 -22.45
C ILE A 470 15.87 9.35 -22.68
N LEU A 471 16.43 10.35 -21.99
CA LEU A 471 17.84 10.68 -22.09
C LEU A 471 18.74 9.51 -21.66
N LEU A 472 18.44 8.89 -20.53
CA LEU A 472 19.19 7.75 -20.01
C LEU A 472 19.07 6.53 -20.93
N LYS A 473 17.91 6.29 -21.57
CA LYS A 473 17.72 5.21 -22.56
C LYS A 473 18.64 5.41 -23.76
N ALA A 474 18.69 6.64 -24.29
CA ALA A 474 19.60 6.98 -25.39
C ALA A 474 21.08 6.82 -25.03
N ILE A 475 21.44 7.06 -23.77
CA ILE A 475 22.80 6.85 -23.26
C ILE A 475 23.12 5.35 -23.12
N ASN A 476 22.18 4.55 -22.60
CA ASN A 476 22.36 3.11 -22.43
C ASN A 476 22.46 2.37 -23.76
N ASN A 477 21.58 2.72 -24.71
CA ASN A 477 21.50 2.13 -26.05
C ASN A 477 22.23 3.01 -27.09
N TYR A 478 23.39 3.51 -26.69
CA TYR A 478 24.14 4.45 -27.50
C TYR A 478 24.58 3.85 -28.84
N GLY A 479 24.20 4.52 -29.93
CA GLY A 479 24.43 4.07 -31.31
C GLY A 479 23.16 3.64 -32.04
N GLU A 480 22.04 3.52 -31.31
CA GLU A 480 20.74 3.15 -31.87
C GLU A 480 19.86 4.39 -32.06
N ASP A 481 19.50 4.67 -33.31
CA ASP A 481 18.75 5.88 -33.70
C ASP A 481 17.35 5.94 -33.09
N GLU A 482 16.73 4.78 -32.82
CA GLU A 482 15.41 4.66 -32.18
C GLU A 482 15.35 5.37 -30.83
N TYR A 483 16.42 5.29 -30.03
CA TYR A 483 16.49 5.92 -28.72
C TYR A 483 17.05 7.34 -28.77
N LEU A 484 17.94 7.60 -29.73
CA LEU A 484 18.56 8.92 -29.88
C LEU A 484 17.58 9.96 -30.45
N ALA A 485 16.71 9.59 -31.39
CA ALA A 485 15.78 10.53 -32.01
C ALA A 485 14.83 11.20 -30.99
N PRO A 486 14.15 10.48 -30.09
CA PRO A 486 13.33 11.11 -29.03
C PRO A 486 14.16 12.00 -28.09
N ALA A 487 15.40 11.60 -27.75
CA ALA A 487 16.25 12.36 -26.86
C ALA A 487 16.63 13.73 -27.44
N LEU A 488 16.78 13.85 -28.76
CA LEU A 488 17.07 15.14 -29.42
C LEU A 488 15.92 16.14 -29.33
N HIS A 489 14.70 15.69 -29.07
CA HIS A 489 13.53 16.56 -28.88
C HIS A 489 13.37 17.07 -27.44
N LEU A 490 14.27 16.71 -26.52
CA LEU A 490 14.21 17.15 -25.13
C LEU A 490 14.49 18.65 -25.02
N ASP A 491 13.54 19.38 -24.45
CA ASP A 491 13.55 20.84 -24.34
C ASP A 491 14.74 21.36 -23.54
N PHE A 492 15.14 20.65 -22.48
CA PHE A 492 16.29 21.04 -21.66
C PHE A 492 17.66 20.94 -22.39
N LEU A 493 17.76 20.17 -23.49
CA LEU A 493 18.97 20.14 -24.32
C LEU A 493 19.13 21.39 -25.19
N SER A 494 18.10 22.26 -25.24
CA SER A 494 18.12 23.55 -25.94
C SER A 494 18.39 23.42 -27.45
N ILE A 495 17.92 22.34 -28.07
CA ILE A 495 18.06 22.11 -29.51
C ILE A 495 16.81 22.65 -30.23
N PRO A 496 16.94 23.52 -31.24
CA PRO A 496 15.79 23.99 -31.99
C PRO A 496 15.08 22.83 -32.73
N PRO A 497 13.73 22.71 -32.68
CA PRO A 497 13.01 21.62 -33.34
C PRO A 497 13.28 21.50 -34.85
N LEU A 498 13.50 22.64 -35.53
CA LEU A 498 13.82 22.68 -36.95
C LEU A 498 15.17 22.01 -37.25
N GLU A 499 16.14 22.13 -36.35
CA GLU A 499 17.47 21.52 -36.50
C GLU A 499 17.41 20.01 -36.29
N VAL A 500 16.61 19.54 -35.34
CA VAL A 500 16.33 18.10 -35.17
C VAL A 500 15.65 17.53 -36.41
N TYR A 501 14.66 18.22 -36.97
CA TYR A 501 14.00 17.78 -38.21
C TYR A 501 14.97 17.70 -39.40
N LYS A 502 15.82 18.71 -39.60
CA LYS A 502 16.86 18.71 -40.65
C LYS A 502 17.81 17.51 -40.50
N LEU A 503 18.21 17.21 -39.26
CA LEU A 503 19.08 16.06 -38.94
C LEU A 503 18.40 14.72 -39.26
N LEU A 504 17.16 14.51 -38.80
CA LEU A 504 16.39 13.28 -39.06
C LEU A 504 16.16 13.06 -40.55
N ARG A 505 15.79 14.12 -41.28
CA ARG A 505 15.59 14.06 -42.74
C ARG A 505 16.87 13.65 -43.46
N ARG A 506 18.01 14.23 -43.08
CA ARG A 506 19.31 13.90 -43.68
C ARG A 506 19.74 12.47 -43.39
N SER A 507 19.52 11.97 -42.17
CA SER A 507 19.76 10.56 -41.81
C SER A 507 19.01 9.61 -42.74
N HIS A 508 17.74 9.92 -43.03
CA HIS A 508 16.92 9.14 -43.94
C HIS A 508 17.38 9.25 -45.41
N GLU A 509 17.75 10.44 -45.89
CA GLU A 509 18.22 10.68 -47.25
C GLU A 509 19.60 10.04 -47.53
N GLU A 510 20.55 10.18 -46.59
CA GLU A 510 21.92 9.67 -46.70
C GLU A 510 22.06 8.21 -46.20
N LYS A 511 20.99 7.59 -45.70
CA LYS A 511 20.97 6.25 -45.08
C LYS A 511 22.10 6.07 -44.04
N THR A 512 22.35 7.13 -43.29
CA THR A 512 23.45 7.24 -42.32
C THR A 512 22.85 7.39 -40.93
N SER A 513 23.47 6.77 -39.91
CA SER A 513 22.94 6.86 -38.55
C SER A 513 22.94 8.30 -38.04
N LEU A 514 21.97 8.66 -37.19
CA LEU A 514 21.94 9.97 -36.54
C LEU A 514 23.23 10.22 -35.77
N TYR A 515 23.77 9.16 -35.17
CA TYR A 515 25.02 9.22 -34.44
C TYR A 515 26.22 9.65 -35.29
N GLU A 516 26.39 9.08 -36.48
CA GLU A 516 27.47 9.47 -37.40
C GLU A 516 27.30 10.91 -37.88
N LEU A 517 26.05 11.33 -38.12
CA LEU A 517 25.74 12.69 -38.52
C LEU A 517 26.03 13.71 -37.41
N LEU A 518 25.73 13.41 -36.14
CA LEU A 518 26.06 14.27 -35.00
C LEU A 518 27.58 14.50 -34.84
N LYS A 519 28.41 13.53 -35.27
CA LYS A 519 29.88 13.66 -35.26
C LYS A 519 30.44 14.39 -36.48
N SER A 520 29.73 14.32 -37.60
CA SER A 520 30.12 14.99 -38.83
C SER A 520 29.98 16.52 -38.70
N LYS A 521 30.73 17.29 -39.50
CA LYS A 521 30.51 18.75 -39.52
C LYS A 521 29.11 19.02 -40.08
N PHE A 522 28.23 19.62 -39.26
CA PHE A 522 27.03 20.32 -39.75
C PHE A 522 27.47 21.53 -40.59
N GLY A 523 27.81 21.28 -41.84
CA GLY A 523 28.37 22.28 -42.75
C GLY A 523 27.99 21.96 -44.18
N LYS A 524 26.99 22.70 -44.67
CA LYS A 524 26.46 22.71 -46.05
C LYS A 524 25.88 21.38 -46.53
N THR A 525 24.55 21.33 -46.60
CA THR A 525 23.78 20.36 -47.39
C THR A 525 24.22 20.44 -48.85
N PRO A 526 24.79 19.40 -49.46
CA PRO A 526 24.97 19.33 -50.90
C PRO A 526 23.63 18.91 -51.51
N GLY A 527 22.96 19.81 -52.24
CA GLY A 527 21.85 19.42 -53.14
C GLY A 527 20.48 20.05 -52.89
N VAL A 528 20.28 20.90 -51.87
CA VAL A 528 19.06 21.72 -51.80
C VAL A 528 19.27 22.93 -52.70
N LYS A 529 18.58 22.96 -53.86
CA LYS A 529 18.51 24.15 -54.70
C LYS A 529 18.07 25.33 -53.85
N ASP A 530 18.89 26.39 -53.86
CA ASP A 530 18.66 27.66 -53.19
C ASP A 530 17.23 28.18 -53.41
N VAL A 531 16.40 28.08 -52.39
CA VAL A 531 15.35 29.06 -52.16
C VAL A 531 15.84 29.89 -50.98
N PRO A 532 16.25 31.15 -51.21
CA PRO A 532 16.72 32.00 -50.13
C PRO A 532 15.52 32.40 -49.27
N THR A 533 15.30 31.67 -48.17
CA THR A 533 14.39 32.10 -47.12
C THR A 533 15.12 33.15 -46.28
N PRO A 534 14.65 34.41 -46.20
CA PRO A 534 15.26 35.42 -45.35
C PRO A 534 15.13 34.99 -43.87
N GLY A 535 16.25 34.94 -43.14
CA GLY A 535 16.26 34.71 -41.69
C GLY A 535 16.85 33.37 -41.20
N VAL A 536 17.56 32.60 -42.03
CA VAL A 536 18.27 31.39 -41.57
C VAL A 536 19.54 31.79 -40.80
N GLU A 537 19.38 32.04 -39.51
CA GLU A 537 20.47 32.12 -38.54
C GLU A 537 21.22 30.77 -38.44
N GLU A 538 22.46 30.86 -37.94
CA GLU A 538 23.55 29.87 -37.94
C GLU A 538 23.13 28.40 -37.72
N ASN A 539 23.72 27.47 -38.49
CA ASN A 539 23.58 26.02 -38.28
C ASN A 539 23.94 25.66 -36.82
N PHE A 540 23.04 24.97 -36.13
CA PHE A 540 23.28 24.53 -34.75
C PHE A 540 24.43 23.52 -34.71
N ASP A 541 25.41 23.73 -33.82
CA ASP A 541 26.58 22.86 -33.72
C ASP A 541 26.32 21.64 -32.82
N PHE A 542 25.98 20.53 -33.47
CA PHE A 542 25.74 19.25 -32.79
C PHE A 542 27.00 18.59 -32.22
N ARG A 543 28.23 19.09 -32.49
CA ARG A 543 29.47 18.42 -32.06
C ARG A 543 29.65 18.41 -30.54
N GLU A 544 29.23 19.47 -29.86
CA GLU A 544 29.26 19.50 -28.39
C GLU A 544 28.31 18.45 -27.80
N LEU A 545 27.11 18.34 -28.38
CA LEU A 545 26.12 17.34 -27.99
C LEU A 545 26.64 15.92 -28.23
N ALA A 546 27.24 15.66 -29.40
CA ALA A 546 27.85 14.38 -29.74
C ALA A 546 28.95 13.98 -28.75
N LYS A 547 29.79 14.94 -28.34
CA LYS A 547 30.82 14.73 -27.30
C LYS A 547 30.19 14.39 -25.95
N LYS A 548 29.13 15.09 -25.55
CA LYS A 548 28.40 14.81 -24.30
C LYS A 548 27.81 13.40 -24.29
N PHE A 549 27.03 13.03 -25.31
CA PHE A 549 26.46 11.68 -25.42
C PHE A 549 27.55 10.60 -25.45
N SER A 550 28.66 10.83 -26.16
CA SER A 550 29.79 9.89 -26.17
C SER A 550 30.45 9.73 -24.80
N LYS A 551 30.61 10.84 -24.06
CA LYS A 551 31.14 10.83 -22.69
C LYS A 551 30.19 10.08 -21.76
N TRP A 552 28.90 10.41 -21.79
CA TRP A 552 27.90 9.78 -20.94
C TRP A 552 27.75 8.28 -21.22
N ALA A 553 27.76 7.86 -22.48
CA ALA A 553 27.72 6.45 -22.85
C ALA A 553 28.95 5.67 -22.35
N ARG A 554 30.14 6.30 -22.37
CA ARG A 554 31.34 5.71 -21.77
C ARG A 554 31.22 5.62 -20.24
N LEU A 555 30.70 6.65 -19.59
CA LEU A 555 30.46 6.63 -18.14
C LEU A 555 29.47 5.52 -17.75
N ALA A 556 28.35 5.40 -18.48
CA ALA A 556 27.32 4.38 -18.23
C ALA A 556 27.83 2.93 -18.25
N LYS A 557 28.93 2.66 -18.95
CA LYS A 557 29.57 1.33 -19.04
C LYS A 557 30.66 1.08 -18.00
N ASN A 558 31.16 2.11 -17.34
CA ASN A 558 32.37 2.02 -16.49
C ASN A 558 32.16 2.54 -15.06
N GLU A 559 31.11 3.31 -14.81
CA GLU A 559 30.82 3.94 -13.51
C GLU A 559 29.54 3.40 -12.90
N ASN A 560 29.37 3.64 -11.59
CA ASN A 560 28.15 3.27 -10.88
C ASN A 560 26.94 4.12 -11.30
N LEU A 561 25.74 3.56 -11.11
CA LEU A 561 24.45 4.17 -11.48
C LEU A 561 24.29 5.62 -10.99
N LEU A 562 24.58 5.86 -9.71
CA LEU A 562 24.38 7.17 -9.09
C LEU A 562 25.30 8.23 -9.68
N LYS A 563 26.57 7.87 -9.92
CA LYS A 563 27.55 8.79 -10.50
C LYS A 563 27.19 9.15 -11.94
N VAL A 564 26.70 8.18 -12.71
CA VAL A 564 26.20 8.41 -14.07
C VAL A 564 25.03 9.38 -14.04
N PHE A 565 24.04 9.14 -13.17
CA PHE A 565 22.88 10.02 -13.04
C PHE A 565 23.26 11.45 -12.66
N GLU A 566 24.05 11.65 -11.60
CA GLU A 566 24.50 12.97 -11.15
C GLU A 566 25.18 13.74 -12.29
N THR A 567 26.13 13.09 -12.97
CA THR A 567 26.90 13.72 -14.06
C THR A 567 25.99 14.10 -15.24
N VAL A 568 25.06 13.21 -15.61
CA VAL A 568 24.11 13.48 -16.72
C VAL A 568 23.12 14.57 -16.33
N PHE A 569 22.61 14.56 -15.10
CA PHE A 569 21.66 15.55 -14.61
C PHE A 569 22.26 16.97 -14.59
N GLU A 570 23.50 17.09 -14.12
CA GLU A 570 24.24 18.36 -14.12
C GLU A 570 24.57 18.87 -15.54
N GLU A 571 25.08 17.99 -16.42
CA GLU A 571 25.60 18.39 -17.73
C GLU A 571 24.53 18.52 -18.82
N SER A 572 23.34 17.94 -18.63
CA SER A 572 22.25 17.93 -19.61
C SER A 572 21.50 19.26 -19.73
N GLY A 573 21.59 20.13 -18.72
CA GLY A 573 20.77 21.35 -18.64
C GLY A 573 19.43 21.16 -17.93
N MET A 574 19.16 19.97 -17.38
CA MET A 574 17.93 19.67 -16.64
C MET A 574 17.74 20.59 -15.43
N LEU A 575 18.81 20.89 -14.68
CA LEU A 575 18.74 21.79 -13.53
C LEU A 575 18.22 23.18 -13.92
N ARG A 576 18.76 23.76 -15.01
CA ARG A 576 18.31 25.05 -15.55
C ARG A 576 16.85 25.00 -15.98
N TYR A 577 16.46 23.92 -16.66
CA TYR A 577 15.09 23.70 -17.11
C TYR A 577 14.08 23.69 -15.94
N LEU A 578 14.42 23.02 -14.83
CA LEU A 578 13.57 22.97 -13.64
C LEU A 578 13.40 24.36 -12.99
N MET A 579 14.42 25.20 -13.05
CA MET A 579 14.38 26.56 -12.49
C MET A 579 13.49 27.51 -13.30
N GLU A 580 13.39 27.34 -14.62
CA GLU A 580 12.67 28.25 -15.53
C GLU A 580 11.14 27.99 -15.58
N LYS A 581 10.69 26.75 -15.33
CA LYS A 581 9.30 26.31 -15.56
C LYS A 581 8.31 26.54 -14.40
N GLY A 582 8.74 27.14 -13.28
CA GLY A 582 7.90 27.36 -12.08
C GLY A 582 7.60 26.08 -11.29
N ASN A 583 6.96 26.20 -10.11
CA ASN A 583 6.72 25.09 -9.16
C ASN A 583 8.00 24.30 -8.80
N ILE A 584 9.10 25.03 -8.58
CA ILE A 584 10.45 24.49 -8.36
C ILE A 584 10.47 23.43 -7.27
N ALA A 585 9.89 23.71 -6.10
CA ALA A 585 9.90 22.78 -4.96
C ALA A 585 9.28 21.42 -5.29
N GLU A 586 8.08 21.41 -5.90
CA GLU A 586 7.39 20.16 -6.24
C GLU A 586 8.14 19.36 -7.31
N ARG A 587 8.69 20.03 -8.33
CA ARG A 587 9.47 19.35 -9.37
C ARG A 587 10.76 18.76 -8.82
N PHE A 588 11.49 19.49 -7.99
CA PHE A 588 12.69 18.98 -7.31
C PHE A 588 12.35 17.79 -6.42
N GLU A 589 11.21 17.81 -5.72
CA GLU A 589 10.74 16.66 -4.95
C GLU A 589 10.47 15.44 -5.82
N THR A 590 9.84 15.61 -7.00
CA THR A 590 9.67 14.51 -7.95
C THR A 590 11.03 13.92 -8.37
N ILE A 591 11.98 14.78 -8.74
CA ILE A 591 13.30 14.33 -9.19
C ILE A 591 14.08 13.67 -8.05
N ASN A 592 13.98 14.20 -6.83
CA ASN A 592 14.58 13.59 -5.65
C ASN A 592 13.95 12.23 -5.35
N ALA A 593 12.63 12.08 -5.48
CA ALA A 593 11.99 10.77 -5.36
C ALA A 593 12.50 9.79 -6.43
N PHE A 594 12.70 10.25 -7.67
CA PHE A 594 13.28 9.41 -8.73
C PHE A 594 14.72 9.00 -8.43
N PHE A 595 15.52 9.93 -7.91
CA PHE A 595 16.88 9.65 -7.46
C PHE A 595 16.93 8.70 -6.27
N ASP A 596 15.99 8.82 -5.32
CA ASP A 596 15.84 7.91 -4.19
C ASP A 596 15.57 6.46 -4.65
N GLU A 597 14.79 6.26 -5.72
CA GLU A 597 14.59 4.92 -6.30
C GLU A 597 15.88 4.36 -6.91
N MET A 598 16.65 5.18 -7.64
CA MET A 598 17.97 4.78 -8.15
C MET A 598 18.93 4.45 -7.01
N LYS A 599 18.87 5.22 -5.91
CA LYS A 599 19.64 4.98 -4.70
C LYS A 599 19.22 3.69 -4.01
N GLY A 600 17.93 3.40 -3.90
CA GLY A 600 17.42 2.13 -3.38
C GLY A 600 17.94 0.93 -4.18
N LEU A 601 17.99 1.04 -5.51
CA LEU A 601 18.61 0.03 -6.37
C LEU A 601 20.13 -0.09 -6.11
N ALA A 602 20.84 1.02 -5.95
CA ALA A 602 22.27 1.02 -5.66
C ALA A 602 22.61 0.50 -4.24
N GLU A 603 21.75 0.72 -3.25
CA GLU A 603 21.84 0.13 -1.91
C GLU A 603 21.62 -1.38 -1.97
N SER A 604 20.71 -1.82 -2.86
CA SER A 604 20.40 -3.22 -3.11
C SER A 604 21.50 -3.97 -3.87
N ASN A 605 22.17 -3.26 -4.79
CA ASN A 605 23.27 -3.74 -5.60
C ASN A 605 24.32 -2.61 -5.74
N PRO A 606 25.37 -2.59 -4.89
CA PRO A 606 26.39 -1.53 -4.92
C PRO A 606 27.18 -1.40 -6.23
N LYS A 607 27.11 -2.42 -7.10
CA LYS A 607 27.72 -2.44 -8.43
C LYS A 607 26.71 -2.17 -9.56
N ALA A 608 25.49 -1.74 -9.22
CA ALA A 608 24.46 -1.45 -10.20
C ALA A 608 24.97 -0.44 -11.23
N MET A 609 24.81 -0.80 -12.50
CA MET A 609 25.09 0.04 -13.66
C MET A 609 23.78 0.56 -14.26
N LEU A 610 23.88 1.46 -15.24
CA LEU A 610 22.71 2.02 -15.92
C LEU A 610 21.81 0.94 -16.56
N ALA A 611 22.40 -0.14 -17.08
CA ALA A 611 21.67 -1.26 -17.65
C ALA A 611 20.81 -2.01 -16.62
N ASP A 612 21.27 -2.10 -15.37
CA ASP A 612 20.51 -2.78 -14.31
C ASP A 612 19.28 -1.95 -13.91
N PHE A 613 19.39 -0.63 -13.97
CA PHE A 613 18.24 0.26 -13.77
C PHE A 613 17.18 0.09 -14.86
N PHE A 614 17.57 -0.13 -16.12
CA PHE A 614 16.60 -0.40 -17.18
C PHE A 614 15.89 -1.74 -17.04
N LYS A 615 16.59 -2.79 -16.60
CA LYS A 615 15.94 -4.06 -16.24
C LYS A 615 14.91 -3.87 -15.12
N TYR A 616 15.26 -3.08 -14.11
CA TYR A 616 14.36 -2.72 -13.02
C TYR A 616 13.10 -1.98 -13.53
N LEU A 617 13.25 -1.00 -14.43
CA LEU A 617 12.13 -0.30 -15.06
C LEU A 617 11.25 -1.23 -15.92
N GLU A 618 11.86 -2.15 -16.67
CA GLU A 618 11.14 -3.15 -17.47
C GLU A 618 10.31 -4.08 -16.57
N THR A 619 10.84 -4.50 -15.41
CA THR A 619 10.07 -5.29 -14.43
C THR A 619 8.86 -4.51 -13.93
N ILE A 620 9.00 -3.21 -13.65
CA ILE A 620 7.89 -2.33 -13.25
C ILE A 620 6.81 -2.28 -14.33
N GLU A 621 7.20 -2.08 -15.58
CA GLU A 621 6.27 -1.96 -16.71
C GLU A 621 5.56 -3.28 -17.00
N LYS A 622 6.33 -4.38 -17.15
CA LYS A 622 5.81 -5.75 -17.35
C LYS A 622 4.83 -6.13 -16.25
N HIS A 623 5.14 -5.73 -15.01
CA HIS A 623 4.31 -6.00 -13.84
C HIS A 623 3.46 -4.80 -13.41
N ASN A 624 3.12 -3.85 -14.29
CA ASN A 624 2.25 -2.69 -14.02
C ASN A 624 2.33 -2.18 -12.56
N LEU A 625 3.55 -2.06 -12.02
CA LEU A 625 3.79 -1.67 -10.64
C LEU A 625 3.71 -0.15 -10.55
N ASN A 626 3.13 0.36 -9.46
CA ASN A 626 3.03 1.79 -9.23
C ASN A 626 4.01 2.19 -8.13
N ILE A 627 5.11 2.84 -8.51
CA ILE A 627 6.02 3.44 -7.54
C ILE A 627 5.50 4.81 -7.15
N LYS A 628 5.18 4.97 -5.86
CA LYS A 628 4.52 6.16 -5.36
C LYS A 628 5.49 7.33 -5.29
N LYS A 629 5.10 8.48 -5.82
CA LYS A 629 5.74 9.76 -5.50
C LYS A 629 5.62 10.03 -3.99
N ARG A 630 6.75 10.12 -3.26
CA ARG A 630 6.74 10.55 -1.85
C ARG A 630 6.37 12.03 -1.80
N GLY A 631 5.09 12.34 -1.67
CA GLY A 631 4.64 13.73 -1.48
C GLY A 631 4.96 14.24 -0.08
N LEU A 632 5.31 15.52 0.04
CA LEU A 632 5.38 16.22 1.32
C LEU A 632 4.10 16.01 2.16
N PRO A 633 4.20 15.89 3.49
CA PRO A 633 3.07 16.06 4.37
C PRO A 633 2.58 17.52 4.36
N ARG A 634 1.33 17.73 3.91
CA ARG A 634 0.35 18.76 4.36
C ARG A 634 0.74 20.25 4.35
N ALA A 635 1.92 20.67 3.89
CA ALA A 635 2.33 22.08 3.94
C ALA A 635 1.76 22.96 2.80
N GLY A 636 1.01 22.40 1.84
CA GLY A 636 0.50 23.13 0.66
C GLY A 636 -0.99 22.95 0.35
N SER A 637 -1.80 22.44 1.28
CA SER A 637 -3.22 22.13 1.03
C SER A 637 -4.20 23.25 1.38
N SER A 638 -3.76 24.33 2.03
CA SER A 638 -4.66 25.44 2.37
C SER A 638 -5.07 26.20 1.10
N GLY A 639 -6.36 26.52 0.98
CA GLY A 639 -6.93 27.20 -0.17
C GLY A 639 -7.10 26.34 -1.43
N ARG A 640 -7.08 25.00 -1.33
CA ARG A 640 -7.23 24.09 -2.49
C ARG A 640 -8.23 22.97 -2.25
N VAL A 641 -9.06 22.68 -3.26
CA VAL A 641 -9.99 21.53 -3.30
C VAL A 641 -9.20 20.22 -3.39
N ARG A 642 -9.61 19.20 -2.62
CA ARG A 642 -8.84 17.95 -2.50
C ARG A 642 -9.43 16.84 -3.35
N LEU A 643 -8.65 16.35 -4.32
CA LEU A 643 -9.01 15.24 -5.21
C LEU A 643 -8.33 13.98 -4.70
N MET A 644 -9.08 12.91 -4.39
CA MET A 644 -8.47 11.68 -3.89
C MET A 644 -9.27 10.42 -4.23
N THR A 645 -8.63 9.26 -4.15
CA THR A 645 -9.36 7.98 -4.24
C THR A 645 -10.15 7.74 -2.97
N VAL A 646 -11.28 7.03 -3.07
CA VAL A 646 -12.09 6.60 -1.90
C VAL A 646 -11.25 5.82 -0.87
N HIS A 647 -10.27 5.03 -1.31
CA HIS A 647 -9.39 4.31 -0.39
C HIS A 647 -8.50 5.27 0.43
N ARG A 648 -8.07 6.38 -0.16
CA ARG A 648 -7.21 7.38 0.49
C ARG A 648 -7.99 8.29 1.46
N SER A 649 -9.32 8.39 1.31
CA SER A 649 -10.14 9.21 2.21
C SER A 649 -10.36 8.57 3.59
N LYS A 650 -9.85 7.36 3.84
CA LYS A 650 -10.01 6.68 5.14
C LYS A 650 -9.42 7.53 6.27
N GLY A 651 -10.22 7.76 7.30
CA GLY A 651 -9.85 8.59 8.46
C GLY A 651 -9.91 10.10 8.23
N LEU A 652 -10.23 10.56 7.02
CA LEU A 652 -10.45 11.98 6.71
C LEU A 652 -11.93 12.37 6.84
N GLU A 653 -12.17 13.67 6.99
CA GLU A 653 -13.49 14.29 7.06
C GLU A 653 -13.43 15.66 6.38
N PHE A 654 -14.55 16.07 5.79
CA PHE A 654 -14.71 17.29 5.00
C PHE A 654 -16.16 17.78 5.14
N ASP A 655 -16.38 19.10 5.11
CA ASP A 655 -17.74 19.65 5.12
C ASP A 655 -18.52 19.29 3.85
N TYR A 656 -17.87 19.26 2.68
CA TYR A 656 -18.49 18.88 1.41
C TYR A 656 -17.72 17.76 0.70
N ILE A 657 -18.44 16.72 0.29
CA ILE A 657 -17.89 15.56 -0.40
C ILE A 657 -18.67 15.32 -1.69
N TYR A 658 -17.94 15.23 -2.80
CA TYR A 658 -18.45 14.78 -4.11
C TYR A 658 -17.94 13.37 -4.37
N ILE A 659 -18.82 12.46 -4.76
CA ILE A 659 -18.43 11.12 -5.25
C ILE A 659 -18.66 11.13 -6.75
N ALA A 660 -17.57 11.17 -7.53
CA ALA A 660 -17.61 11.26 -8.98
C ALA A 660 -17.48 9.87 -9.63
N GLY A 661 -18.19 9.64 -10.74
CA GLY A 661 -18.11 8.41 -11.52
C GLY A 661 -18.79 7.20 -10.86
N ALA A 662 -19.85 7.41 -10.08
CA ALA A 662 -20.54 6.34 -9.37
C ALA A 662 -21.46 5.51 -10.28
N TYR A 663 -20.90 4.62 -11.12
CA TYR A 663 -21.64 3.71 -11.99
C TYR A 663 -21.16 2.24 -11.91
N ASP A 664 -22.01 1.31 -12.35
CA ASP A 664 -21.73 -0.14 -12.33
C ASP A 664 -20.61 -0.52 -13.32
N GLY A 665 -19.73 -1.41 -12.89
CA GLY A 665 -18.47 -1.75 -13.58
C GLY A 665 -17.29 -0.85 -13.21
N HIS A 666 -17.51 0.30 -12.55
CA HIS A 666 -16.46 1.18 -12.05
C HIS A 666 -16.39 1.19 -10.52
N PHE A 667 -17.43 1.68 -9.85
CA PHE A 667 -17.53 1.65 -8.38
C PHE A 667 -18.04 0.29 -7.86
N GLY A 668 -19.02 -0.31 -8.54
CA GLY A 668 -19.59 -1.64 -8.23
C GLY A 668 -19.36 -2.66 -9.34
N GLY A 669 -19.65 -3.94 -9.10
CA GLY A 669 -19.73 -4.98 -10.15
C GLY A 669 -18.42 -5.37 -10.87
N ARG A 670 -17.27 -4.80 -10.51
CA ARG A 670 -15.98 -5.06 -11.16
C ARG A 670 -15.47 -6.46 -10.79
N ARG A 671 -15.49 -7.40 -11.75
CA ARG A 671 -14.94 -8.75 -11.55
C ARG A 671 -13.41 -8.68 -11.50
N SER A 672 -12.82 -8.94 -10.33
CA SER A 672 -11.39 -9.27 -10.25
C SER A 672 -11.20 -10.76 -10.58
N LEU A 673 -10.33 -11.05 -11.54
CA LEU A 673 -9.97 -12.43 -11.89
C LEU A 673 -8.93 -12.93 -10.87
N ASN A 674 -9.37 -13.62 -9.82
CA ASN A 674 -8.45 -14.37 -8.97
C ASN A 674 -8.11 -15.71 -9.67
N ARG A 675 -6.90 -15.80 -10.24
CA ARG A 675 -6.49 -16.98 -11.02
C ARG A 675 -5.83 -18.07 -10.17
N LEU A 676 -5.53 -17.78 -8.90
CA LEU A 676 -4.91 -18.68 -7.92
C LEU A 676 -5.60 -18.55 -6.54
N PRO A 677 -6.85 -19.01 -6.40
CA PRO A 677 -7.51 -19.00 -5.11
C PRO A 677 -6.84 -20.01 -4.16
N LEU A 678 -6.49 -19.54 -2.96
CA LEU A 678 -6.03 -20.38 -1.86
C LEU A 678 -7.14 -21.35 -1.40
N LEU A 679 -6.73 -22.46 -0.77
CA LEU A 679 -7.66 -23.44 -0.21
C LEU A 679 -8.40 -22.89 1.00
N ALA A 680 -9.65 -23.30 1.21
CA ALA A 680 -10.46 -22.85 2.34
C ALA A 680 -9.78 -23.08 3.72
N GLY A 681 -9.02 -24.17 3.84
CA GLY A 681 -8.29 -24.50 5.07
C GLY A 681 -7.26 -23.44 5.52
N VAL A 682 -6.84 -22.54 4.62
CA VAL A 682 -6.00 -21.37 4.97
C VAL A 682 -6.73 -20.42 5.92
N TYR A 683 -8.03 -20.18 5.70
CA TYR A 683 -8.79 -19.20 6.47
C TYR A 683 -9.47 -19.81 7.71
N PHE A 684 -9.81 -21.10 7.68
CA PHE A 684 -10.63 -21.74 8.71
C PHE A 684 -9.83 -22.49 9.80
N GLN A 685 -8.52 -22.29 9.89
CA GLN A 685 -7.63 -23.18 10.65
C GLN A 685 -7.87 -23.20 12.18
N LYS A 686 -8.67 -22.30 12.76
CA LYS A 686 -8.96 -22.28 14.22
C LYS A 686 -10.43 -22.05 14.61
N ASN A 687 -11.36 -22.63 13.84
CA ASN A 687 -12.76 -22.78 14.27
C ASN A 687 -13.02 -24.00 15.19
N LEU A 688 -11.98 -24.57 15.81
CA LEU A 688 -12.11 -25.58 16.86
C LEU A 688 -11.74 -24.96 18.20
#